data_AF-H0X3B9-F1
#
_entry.id   AF-H0X3B9-F1
#
_cell.length_a   1.000
_cell.length_b   1.000
_cell.length_c   1.000
_cell.angle_alpha   90.00
_cell.angle_beta   90.00
_cell.angle_gamma   90.00
#
_symmetry.space_group_name_H-M   'P 1'
#
loop_
_entity.id
_entity.type
_entity.pdbx_description
1 polymer ?
#
loop_
_entity_poly.entity_id
_entity_poly.type
_entity_poly.pdbx_seq_one_letter_code
_entity_poly.pdbx_strand_id
1 'polypeptide(L)'
;MTQQPQEGFDRSVEDAQAWMKAVQERLQVNDNTQGPRAALEARLRETEKICQLEPAGRVKVDLVLRAAEALLACCPRDQKPEILARLKDIKAQWEETVTYMTHCHSRIEWVWLHWSEYLLARDEFYRWFQKMTVTLEPPVELQLGLKEKQWQLSHAQVLLHNVDSQAVLLDRLLEEAASLFNRIGDPSVDEDAQKRMKAEYDTVKAKAQDRVDLLEQVAGEHAQYQADVDEFQLWLKAVVEKVNGCLGRSCPLPTPQRLSALQEIFEDFPRGKESLKRLEEQSVGVIQNTSPLGAEKITGELEEMRKVLEKLRVLGEEEEERLRGLLASRGACEQHIRRLEAELGEFREGLQRLAQEGLEPPVEVETEDELVAHWRRYLATRAALASEEPRVDWLQAQLKEVIVFPHDLQPLSDSVVAAIQEYQSLKGKSTRLRNAAGTELWQRFQRPLQDVQLWKALAQRLLEVTTSLPDLPSLHTFLPQIEAALTESARLREPLTMLQLKRELLVSVFGQERATALLEQLASSVRDRDLLHNSLLQRKSKLQSLLAQHKDFGAAFKPLQEKLLDLQVRVQAEHGLQRDLPGKQAQLSGLQGLREEGLDLGVQVEALKPLIQGNPTHQNKMDQLCSDYQALQRSLEDLVDRCQQSVREHCTFSHQLLELRQWIAVTTQKLESYQGDTGPQDVGSREHEVERLVAEFPEKEAQRPLIEAHGLLVMEKSSPEGAAVVQEELRELAEAWRALRLRKKNLLSLIRNWQLPRMEVDSGKKMVFTNNIPKSGFLIEPTDPIPRHRRRADLPREDEGSHEDFAQLLRNFEQWLHVENSKLVRIIAMRMATAKDLRTREMKLQELEARVPEGQHLFENLLRLEPARGTSDELEDLRYQWMLYKSKLKDSGHLLAQSSPGELTGFQKAPRGRGLGSILRKVCCVALPLQVLLLFFLLLLLLLPVGDEHRSCTLANNFARSFTLMLRYDGPPPT
;
A
#
# COMPACT_ATOMS: atom_id res chain seq x y z
N MET A 1 27.38 131.01 124.13
CA MET A 1 27.09 131.20 122.69
C MET A 1 27.41 129.95 121.86
N THR A 2 28.58 129.32 121.99
CA THR A 2 29.01 128.21 121.10
C THR A 2 28.35 126.85 121.31
N GLN A 3 27.67 126.58 122.43
CA GLN A 3 27.08 125.26 122.71
C GLN A 3 25.95 124.87 121.73
N GLN A 4 25.02 125.78 121.42
CA GLN A 4 23.86 125.48 120.57
C GLN A 4 24.22 125.02 119.14
N PRO A 5 25.15 125.66 118.38
CA PRO A 5 25.57 125.12 117.09
C PRO A 5 26.41 123.84 117.21
N GLN A 6 27.13 123.64 118.31
CA GLN A 6 27.90 122.41 118.58
C GLN A 6 26.94 121.22 118.76
N GLU A 7 25.95 121.35 119.63
CA GLU A 7 24.88 120.34 119.82
C GLU A 7 24.10 120.06 118.52
N GLY A 8 23.88 121.09 117.69
CA GLY A 8 23.21 120.93 116.39
C GLY A 8 24.06 120.12 115.40
N PHE A 9 25.36 120.39 115.32
CA PHE A 9 26.29 119.59 114.52
C PHE A 9 26.39 118.16 115.06
N ASP A 10 26.59 117.97 116.36
CA ASP A 10 26.73 116.66 116.98
C ASP A 10 25.49 115.78 116.76
N ARG A 11 24.28 116.31 116.96
CA ARG A 11 23.04 115.57 116.63
C ARG A 11 22.93 115.25 115.14
N SER A 12 23.29 116.15 114.24
CA SER A 12 23.26 115.86 112.79
C SER A 12 24.25 114.76 112.39
N VAL A 13 25.42 114.72 113.04
CA VAL A 13 26.44 113.68 112.87
C VAL A 13 25.90 112.33 113.34
N GLU A 14 25.31 112.28 114.55
CA GLU A 14 24.66 111.09 115.11
C GLU A 14 23.50 110.61 114.22
N ASP A 15 22.65 111.51 113.73
CA ASP A 15 21.52 111.20 112.85
C ASP A 15 21.95 110.59 111.51
N ALA A 16 23.05 111.09 110.94
CA ALA A 16 23.62 110.57 109.70
C ALA A 16 24.29 109.21 109.94
N GLN A 17 25.10 109.07 111.00
CA GLN A 17 25.78 107.82 111.33
C GLN A 17 24.81 106.70 111.72
N ALA A 18 23.76 107.00 112.49
CA ALA A 18 22.71 106.03 112.81
C ALA A 18 21.95 105.55 111.56
N TRP A 19 21.72 106.43 110.59
CA TRP A 19 21.12 106.06 109.31
C TRP A 19 22.06 105.19 108.46
N MET A 20 23.33 105.58 108.32
CA MET A 20 24.32 104.81 107.55
C MET A 20 24.51 103.42 108.15
N LYS A 21 24.63 103.32 109.48
CA LYS A 21 24.71 102.04 110.21
C LYS A 21 23.47 101.17 109.97
N ALA A 22 22.26 101.71 110.08
CA ALA A 22 21.02 100.96 109.85
C ALA A 22 20.86 100.50 108.38
N VAL A 23 21.44 101.23 107.42
CA VAL A 23 21.52 100.81 106.01
C VAL A 23 22.58 99.72 105.83
N GLN A 24 23.78 99.88 106.38
CA GLN A 24 24.84 98.86 106.34
C GLN A 24 24.39 97.54 106.99
N GLU A 25 23.70 97.58 108.13
CA GLU A 25 23.13 96.39 108.79
C GLU A 25 22.08 95.69 107.90
N ARG A 26 21.20 96.44 107.25
CA ARG A 26 20.22 95.88 106.29
C ARG A 26 20.89 95.32 105.04
N LEU A 27 21.98 95.92 104.56
CA LEU A 27 22.78 95.39 103.46
C LEU A 27 23.46 94.08 103.85
N GLN A 28 24.13 94.01 105.01
CA GLN A 28 24.81 92.80 105.49
C GLN A 28 23.87 91.58 105.59
N VAL A 29 22.60 91.77 105.94
CA VAL A 29 21.59 90.69 105.96
C VAL A 29 21.17 90.23 104.55
N ASN A 30 21.23 91.12 103.55
CA ASN A 30 20.84 90.83 102.17
C ASN A 30 22.02 90.48 101.25
N ASP A 31 23.26 90.80 101.63
CA ASP A 31 24.49 90.69 100.82
C ASP A 31 24.99 89.24 100.70
N ASN A 32 24.13 88.38 100.16
CA ASN A 32 24.34 86.96 100.02
C ASN A 32 23.68 86.47 98.72
N THR A 33 24.44 85.76 97.89
CA THR A 33 23.98 85.17 96.62
C THR A 33 23.47 83.73 96.76
N GLN A 34 23.63 83.11 97.93
CA GLN A 34 23.36 81.69 98.17
C GLN A 34 21.89 81.41 98.52
N GLY A 35 21.37 80.27 98.04
CA GLY A 35 20.01 79.80 98.24
C GLY A 35 19.10 79.94 97.00
N PRO A 36 17.82 79.56 97.13
CA PRO A 36 16.93 79.42 95.99
C PRO A 36 16.58 80.75 95.32
N ARG A 37 16.29 80.69 94.01
CA ARG A 37 16.03 81.84 93.13
C ARG A 37 15.02 82.85 93.71
N ALA A 38 13.95 82.36 94.34
CA ALA A 38 12.94 83.21 94.99
C ALA A 38 13.48 84.01 96.19
N ALA A 39 14.45 83.47 96.94
CA ALA A 39 15.14 84.19 98.00
C ALA A 39 16.13 85.22 97.44
N LEU A 40 16.83 84.90 96.35
CA LEU A 40 17.70 85.85 95.65
C LEU A 40 16.88 87.03 95.08
N GLU A 41 15.73 86.76 94.47
CA GLU A 41 14.79 87.77 93.97
C GLU A 41 14.20 88.64 95.09
N ALA A 42 13.95 88.07 96.28
CA ALA A 42 13.52 88.83 97.44
C ALA A 42 14.62 89.78 97.96
N ARG A 43 15.88 89.33 98.02
CA ARG A 43 17.04 90.17 98.36
C ARG A 43 17.32 91.24 97.29
N LEU A 44 17.08 90.94 96.01
CA LEU A 44 17.17 91.91 94.93
C LEU A 44 16.19 93.07 95.14
N ARG A 45 14.90 92.76 95.38
CA ARG A 45 13.87 93.77 95.70
C ARG A 45 14.16 94.53 96.99
N GLU A 46 14.77 93.91 97.99
CA GLU A 46 15.13 94.59 99.25
C GLU A 46 16.35 95.50 99.09
N THR A 47 17.38 95.10 98.33
CA THR A 47 18.51 95.97 98.01
C THR A 47 18.13 97.12 97.08
N GLU A 48 17.19 96.90 96.15
CA GLU A 48 16.57 97.96 95.35
C GLU A 48 15.88 99.00 96.27
N LYS A 49 15.04 98.54 97.21
CA LYS A 49 14.41 99.39 98.24
C LYS A 49 15.42 100.10 99.14
N ILE A 50 16.60 99.52 99.39
CA ILE A 50 17.69 100.19 100.11
C ILE A 50 18.31 101.29 99.24
N CYS A 51 18.59 101.01 97.96
CA CYS A 51 19.12 102.00 97.01
C CYS A 51 18.17 103.21 96.84
N GLN A 52 16.86 102.96 96.81
CA GLN A 52 15.83 104.01 96.78
C GLN A 52 15.84 104.96 98.00
N LEU A 53 16.54 104.61 99.10
CA LEU A 53 16.73 105.49 100.27
C LEU A 53 17.96 106.40 100.17
N GLU A 54 18.82 106.27 99.15
CA GLU A 54 20.01 107.12 98.95
C GLU A 54 19.69 108.63 99.03
N PRO A 55 18.61 109.16 98.40
CA PRO A 55 18.29 110.59 98.51
C PRO A 55 17.99 111.05 99.94
N ALA A 56 17.42 110.18 100.78
CA ALA A 56 17.12 110.50 102.17
C ALA A 56 18.39 110.50 103.05
N GLY A 57 19.34 109.59 102.78
CA GLY A 57 20.67 109.61 103.40
C GLY A 57 21.49 110.84 102.99
N ARG A 58 21.44 111.19 101.70
CA ARG A 58 22.10 112.38 101.14
C ARG A 58 21.64 113.67 101.81
N VAL A 59 20.33 113.83 102.03
CA VAL A 59 19.76 114.97 102.77
C VAL A 59 20.26 115.04 104.22
N LYS A 60 20.50 113.90 104.89
CA LYS A 60 21.12 113.89 106.23
C LYS A 60 22.58 114.36 106.18
N VAL A 61 23.37 113.91 105.21
CA VAL A 61 24.76 114.38 105.03
C VAL A 61 24.80 115.87 104.70
N ASP A 62 23.94 116.36 103.80
CA ASP A 62 23.82 117.80 103.50
C ASP A 62 23.44 118.64 104.73
N LEU A 63 22.66 118.08 105.67
CA LEU A 63 22.36 118.73 106.95
C LEU A 63 23.60 118.84 107.84
N VAL A 64 24.44 117.79 107.90
CA VAL A 64 25.75 117.83 108.59
C VAL A 64 26.65 118.90 107.99
N LEU A 65 26.69 119.05 106.66
CA LEU A 65 27.50 120.09 106.00
C LEU A 65 27.06 121.49 106.43
N ARG A 66 25.74 121.78 106.39
CA ARG A 66 25.19 123.08 106.81
C ARG A 66 25.41 123.36 108.30
N ALA A 67 25.29 122.35 109.16
CA ALA A 67 25.56 122.48 110.58
C ALA A 67 27.05 122.76 110.86
N ALA A 68 27.95 122.07 110.13
CA ALA A 68 29.39 122.30 110.21
C ALA A 68 29.80 123.71 109.72
N GLU A 69 29.19 124.21 108.64
CA GLU A 69 29.40 125.59 108.15
C GLU A 69 29.04 126.64 109.21
N ALA A 70 27.86 126.50 109.83
CA ALA A 70 27.41 127.38 110.92
C ALA A 70 28.33 127.31 112.15
N LEU A 71 28.82 126.11 112.49
CA LEU A 71 29.75 125.89 113.60
C LEU A 71 31.14 126.48 113.31
N LEU A 72 31.69 126.22 112.12
CA LEU A 72 32.99 126.74 111.67
C LEU A 72 33.02 128.27 111.54
N ALA A 73 31.86 128.92 111.33
CA ALA A 73 31.75 130.38 111.40
C ALA A 73 31.92 130.91 112.84
N CYS A 74 31.47 130.15 113.86
CA CYS A 74 31.38 130.61 115.24
C CYS A 74 32.52 130.15 116.17
N CYS A 75 33.26 129.09 115.82
CA CYS A 75 34.22 128.46 116.73
C CYS A 75 35.64 129.09 116.74
N PRO A 76 36.38 128.95 117.87
CA PRO A 76 37.81 129.23 117.98
C PRO A 76 38.64 128.52 116.91
N ARG A 77 39.81 129.08 116.58
CA ARG A 77 40.70 128.55 115.51
C ARG A 77 41.13 127.11 115.77
N ASP A 78 41.34 126.76 117.04
CA ASP A 78 41.97 125.49 117.45
C ASP A 78 41.01 124.29 117.37
N GLN A 79 39.69 124.55 117.36
CA GLN A 79 38.64 123.52 117.23
C GLN A 79 38.26 123.24 115.77
N LYS A 80 38.62 124.12 114.83
CA LYS A 80 38.32 123.95 113.39
C LYS A 80 38.92 122.68 112.75
N PRO A 81 40.16 122.24 113.02
CA PRO A 81 40.69 120.99 112.44
C PRO A 81 39.92 119.75 112.88
N GLU A 82 39.38 119.71 114.11
CA GLU A 82 38.60 118.60 114.63
C GLU A 82 37.24 118.48 113.93
N ILE A 83 36.53 119.61 113.77
CA ILE A 83 35.26 119.67 113.03
C ILE A 83 35.46 119.26 111.57
N LEU A 84 36.54 119.72 110.92
CA LEU A 84 36.88 119.35 109.55
C LEU A 84 37.26 117.87 109.41
N ALA A 85 37.91 117.28 110.42
CA ALA A 85 38.20 115.84 110.45
C ALA A 85 36.90 115.02 110.54
N ARG A 86 35.97 115.38 111.43
CA ARG A 86 34.66 114.72 111.56
C ARG A 86 33.79 114.87 110.30
N LEU A 87 33.86 116.01 109.63
CA LEU A 87 33.17 116.22 108.34
C LEU A 87 33.78 115.39 107.20
N LYS A 88 35.11 115.19 107.19
CA LYS A 88 35.77 114.27 106.26
C LYS A 88 35.38 112.81 106.55
N ASP A 89 35.35 112.42 107.82
CA ASP A 89 34.98 111.08 108.28
C ASP A 89 33.55 110.71 107.85
N ILE A 90 32.55 111.56 108.08
CA ILE A 90 31.18 111.32 107.60
C ILE A 90 31.09 111.26 106.07
N LYS A 91 31.87 112.07 105.33
CA LYS A 91 31.90 111.95 103.86
C LYS A 91 32.45 110.62 103.39
N ALA A 92 33.51 110.12 104.02
CA ALA A 92 34.08 108.81 103.70
C ALA A 92 33.09 107.68 104.04
N GLN A 93 32.45 107.72 105.22
CA GLN A 93 31.40 106.75 105.61
C GLN A 93 30.19 106.78 104.67
N TRP A 94 29.84 107.96 104.15
CA TRP A 94 28.78 108.11 103.15
C TRP A 94 29.18 107.50 101.80
N GLU A 95 30.36 107.83 101.29
CA GLU A 95 30.89 107.30 100.03
C GLU A 95 31.06 105.77 100.09
N GLU A 96 31.54 105.23 101.22
CA GLU A 96 31.59 103.79 101.51
C GLU A 96 30.18 103.17 101.53
N THR A 97 29.21 103.80 102.22
CA THR A 97 27.83 103.28 102.31
C THR A 97 27.15 103.23 100.94
N VAL A 98 27.26 104.29 100.13
CA VAL A 98 26.70 104.31 98.77
C VAL A 98 27.40 103.29 97.87
N THR A 99 28.73 103.18 97.95
CA THR A 99 29.48 102.16 97.20
C THR A 99 29.02 100.75 97.60
N TYR A 100 28.77 100.50 98.89
CA TYR A 100 28.26 99.21 99.36
C TYR A 100 26.82 98.95 98.89
N MET A 101 25.94 99.96 98.91
CA MET A 101 24.58 99.86 98.35
C MET A 101 24.60 99.41 96.89
N THR A 102 25.35 100.11 96.03
CA THR A 102 25.46 99.79 94.61
C THR A 102 26.12 98.42 94.38
N HIS A 103 27.24 98.12 95.04
CA HIS A 103 27.95 96.85 94.85
C HIS A 103 27.12 95.64 95.31
N CYS A 104 26.44 95.73 96.46
CA CYS A 104 25.55 94.68 96.96
C CYS A 104 24.39 94.43 95.98
N HIS A 105 23.71 95.51 95.56
CA HIS A 105 22.58 95.43 94.63
C HIS A 105 22.99 94.82 93.28
N SER A 106 23.99 95.40 92.60
CA SER A 106 24.43 94.92 91.28
C SER A 106 25.04 93.52 91.32
N ARG A 107 25.65 93.09 92.45
CA ARG A 107 26.11 91.70 92.62
C ARG A 107 24.95 90.71 92.65
N ILE A 108 23.87 91.04 93.36
CA ILE A 108 22.68 90.19 93.46
C ILE A 108 21.89 90.20 92.14
N GLU A 109 21.76 91.37 91.52
CA GLU A 109 21.13 91.57 90.20
C GLU A 109 21.84 90.72 89.13
N TRP A 110 23.16 90.82 89.05
CA TRP A 110 23.95 90.08 88.05
C TRP A 110 23.81 88.55 88.21
N VAL A 111 23.85 88.03 89.44
CA VAL A 111 23.64 86.58 89.67
C VAL A 111 22.21 86.14 89.35
N TRP A 112 21.21 86.97 89.66
CA TRP A 112 19.81 86.67 89.33
C TRP A 112 19.56 86.71 87.81
N LEU A 113 20.14 87.67 87.10
CA LEU A 113 20.05 87.79 85.64
C LEU A 113 20.74 86.61 84.95
N HIS A 114 21.98 86.31 85.32
CA HIS A 114 22.75 85.19 84.75
C HIS A 114 22.06 83.83 84.99
N TRP A 115 21.46 83.62 86.18
CA TRP A 115 20.62 82.44 86.44
C TRP A 115 19.33 82.44 85.59
N SER A 116 18.80 83.60 85.20
CA SER A 116 17.64 83.69 84.30
C SER A 116 17.99 83.28 82.88
N GLU A 117 19.13 83.75 82.37
CA GLU A 117 19.65 83.43 81.04
C GLU A 117 19.93 81.93 80.90
N TYR A 118 20.63 81.35 81.88
CA TYR A 118 20.86 79.90 81.94
C TYR A 118 19.55 79.10 81.94
N LEU A 119 18.54 79.49 82.73
CA LEU A 119 17.26 78.78 82.76
C LEU A 119 16.54 78.83 81.39
N LEU A 120 16.60 79.96 80.67
CA LEU A 120 16.04 80.07 79.32
C LEU A 120 16.74 79.13 78.34
N ALA A 121 18.08 79.14 78.30
CA ALA A 121 18.88 78.30 77.41
C ALA A 121 18.74 76.80 77.73
N ARG A 122 18.71 76.44 79.02
CA ARG A 122 18.43 75.08 79.50
C ARG A 122 17.04 74.61 79.10
N ASP A 123 16.02 75.47 79.22
CA ASP A 123 14.65 75.12 78.85
C ASP A 123 14.46 75.06 77.32
N GLU A 124 15.30 75.74 76.53
CA GLU A 124 15.38 75.57 75.06
C GLU A 124 16.00 74.22 74.70
N PHE A 125 17.12 73.86 75.34
CA PHE A 125 17.74 72.54 75.21
C PHE A 125 16.74 71.42 75.57
N TYR A 126 16.01 71.53 76.68
CA TYR A 126 15.02 70.52 77.06
C TYR A 126 13.81 70.45 76.10
N ARG A 127 13.39 71.56 75.48
CA ARG A 127 12.38 71.55 74.42
C ARG A 127 12.87 70.83 73.15
N TRP A 128 14.13 71.02 72.77
CA TRP A 128 14.75 70.23 71.70
C TRP A 128 14.88 68.75 72.08
N PHE A 129 15.33 68.46 73.29
CA PHE A 129 15.55 67.10 73.82
C PHE A 129 14.27 66.27 73.83
N GLN A 130 13.16 66.85 74.30
CA GLN A 130 11.84 66.19 74.28
C GLN A 130 11.39 65.88 72.85
N LYS A 131 11.54 66.84 71.92
CA LYS A 131 11.23 66.64 70.50
C LYS A 131 12.06 65.50 69.91
N MET A 132 13.37 65.46 70.18
CA MET A 132 14.25 64.39 69.67
C MET A 132 13.91 63.04 70.29
N THR A 133 13.62 62.99 71.59
CA THR A 133 13.20 61.77 72.30
C THR A 133 11.95 61.16 71.66
N VAL A 134 10.89 61.96 71.43
CA VAL A 134 9.65 61.51 70.77
C VAL A 134 9.87 61.15 69.29
N THR A 135 10.85 61.76 68.62
CA THR A 135 11.22 61.42 67.23
C THR A 135 11.91 60.05 67.13
N LEU A 136 12.67 59.67 68.16
CA LEU A 136 13.43 58.40 68.21
C LEU A 136 12.70 57.27 68.95
N GLU A 137 11.60 57.55 69.65
CA GLU A 137 10.80 56.58 70.42
C GLU A 137 10.12 55.49 69.54
N PRO A 138 9.51 55.79 68.38
CA PRO A 138 8.97 54.76 67.50
C PRO A 138 10.08 53.89 66.90
N PRO A 139 9.91 52.55 66.80
CA PRO A 139 10.89 51.67 66.15
C PRO A 139 11.07 52.01 64.66
N VAL A 140 12.07 51.41 64.01
CA VAL A 140 12.27 51.53 62.56
C VAL A 140 11.13 50.80 61.83
N GLU A 141 10.32 51.53 61.07
CA GLU A 141 9.28 50.94 60.23
C GLU A 141 9.88 50.16 59.05
N LEU A 142 9.57 48.87 58.94
CA LEU A 142 10.05 48.03 57.83
C LEU A 142 9.52 48.56 56.48
N GLN A 143 10.44 48.81 55.55
CA GLN A 143 10.11 49.38 54.23
C GLN A 143 9.98 48.32 53.12
N LEU A 144 9.43 48.73 51.97
CA LEU A 144 9.17 47.88 50.81
C LEU A 144 10.44 47.46 50.05
N GLY A 145 11.45 48.33 49.97
CA GLY A 145 12.59 48.17 49.07
C GLY A 145 13.88 48.82 49.57
N LEU A 146 14.94 48.68 48.77
CA LEU A 146 16.27 49.22 49.09
C LEU A 146 16.29 50.76 49.13
N LYS A 147 15.59 51.43 48.22
CA LYS A 147 15.61 52.90 48.10
C LYS A 147 14.98 53.57 49.32
N GLU A 148 13.91 52.98 49.83
CA GLU A 148 13.16 53.44 50.99
C GLU A 148 13.99 53.25 52.27
N LYS A 149 14.72 52.14 52.39
CA LYS A 149 15.71 51.90 53.46
C LYS A 149 16.88 52.89 53.40
N GLN A 150 17.44 53.13 52.23
CA GLN A 150 18.52 54.12 52.03
C GLN A 150 18.06 55.54 52.38
N TRP A 151 16.80 55.89 52.10
CA TRP A 151 16.21 57.15 52.53
C TRP A 151 16.03 57.23 54.05
N GLN A 152 15.53 56.17 54.71
CA GLN A 152 15.46 56.09 56.17
C GLN A 152 16.84 56.25 56.82
N LEU A 153 17.86 55.58 56.28
CA LEU A 153 19.25 55.72 56.73
C LEU A 153 19.72 57.17 56.62
N SER A 154 19.55 57.78 55.45
CA SER A 154 19.93 59.19 55.21
C SER A 154 19.23 60.13 56.20
N HIS A 155 17.97 59.85 56.54
CA HIS A 155 17.22 60.60 57.55
C HIS A 155 17.75 60.37 58.97
N ALA A 156 18.07 59.13 59.34
CA ALA A 156 18.63 58.79 60.65
C ALA A 156 20.03 59.42 60.86
N GLN A 157 20.89 59.42 59.84
CA GLN A 157 22.19 60.09 59.86
C GLN A 157 22.04 61.61 60.07
N VAL A 158 21.02 62.24 59.45
CA VAL A 158 20.68 63.65 59.71
C VAL A 158 20.19 63.85 61.15
N LEU A 159 19.39 62.94 61.72
CA LEU A 159 18.97 63.04 63.13
C LEU A 159 20.18 62.91 64.09
N LEU A 160 21.08 61.95 63.84
CA LEU A 160 22.33 61.79 64.61
C LEU A 160 23.21 63.05 64.54
N HIS A 161 23.42 63.61 63.34
CA HIS A 161 24.16 64.86 63.19
C HIS A 161 23.50 66.04 63.93
N ASN A 162 22.17 66.11 63.95
CA ASN A 162 21.46 67.09 64.77
C ASN A 162 21.70 66.87 66.28
N VAL A 163 21.77 65.62 66.77
CA VAL A 163 22.14 65.33 68.17
C VAL A 163 23.58 65.74 68.47
N ASP A 164 24.54 65.38 67.62
CA ASP A 164 25.95 65.76 67.77
C ASP A 164 26.14 67.28 67.81
N SER A 165 25.40 68.03 66.97
CA SER A 165 25.45 69.49 66.97
C SER A 165 25.11 70.14 68.32
N GLN A 166 24.29 69.47 69.14
CA GLN A 166 23.86 69.98 70.44
C GLN A 166 24.83 69.66 71.58
N ALA A 167 25.87 68.84 71.36
CA ALA A 167 26.92 68.61 72.35
C ALA A 167 27.57 69.94 72.78
N VAL A 168 27.81 70.84 71.82
CA VAL A 168 28.40 72.18 72.06
C VAL A 168 27.49 73.09 72.90
N LEU A 169 26.18 72.89 72.86
CA LEU A 169 25.23 73.60 73.74
C LEU A 169 25.18 72.95 75.13
N LEU A 170 25.16 71.61 75.20
CA LEU A 170 25.20 70.86 76.44
C LEU A 170 26.45 71.19 77.27
N ASP A 171 27.64 71.14 76.66
CA ASP A 171 28.90 71.40 77.37
C ASP A 171 28.94 72.83 77.95
N ARG A 172 28.44 73.84 77.21
CA ARG A 172 28.28 75.21 77.71
C ARG A 172 27.29 75.30 78.87
N LEU A 173 26.14 74.64 78.77
CA LEU A 173 25.16 74.60 79.86
C LEU A 173 25.72 73.91 81.11
N LEU A 174 26.58 72.90 80.97
CA LEU A 174 27.27 72.26 82.09
C LEU A 174 28.31 73.19 82.73
N GLU A 175 29.11 73.91 81.93
CA GLU A 175 30.06 74.92 82.42
C GLU A 175 29.34 76.09 83.13
N GLU A 176 28.24 76.59 82.57
CA GLU A 176 27.40 77.64 83.17
C GLU A 176 26.71 77.16 84.45
N ALA A 177 26.19 75.92 84.48
CA ALA A 177 25.60 75.33 85.68
C ALA A 177 26.63 75.22 86.82
N ALA A 178 27.85 74.78 86.53
CA ALA A 178 28.93 74.73 87.53
C ALA A 178 29.36 76.15 87.98
N SER A 179 29.46 77.10 87.05
CA SER A 179 29.76 78.52 87.32
C SER A 179 28.69 79.19 88.19
N LEU A 180 27.42 78.82 88.00
CA LEU A 180 26.28 79.27 88.81
C LEU A 180 26.24 78.59 90.18
N PHE A 181 26.39 77.26 90.24
CA PHE A 181 26.35 76.48 91.49
C PHE A 181 27.36 77.01 92.51
N ASN A 182 28.59 77.30 92.08
CA ASN A 182 29.63 77.90 92.93
C ASN A 182 29.25 79.28 93.52
N ARG A 183 28.27 80.00 92.92
CA ARG A 183 27.78 81.31 93.40
C ARG A 183 26.47 81.25 94.19
N ILE A 184 25.64 80.21 93.98
CA ILE A 184 24.26 80.14 94.51
C ILE A 184 23.97 78.92 95.39
N GLY A 185 24.73 77.83 95.27
CA GLY A 185 24.57 76.63 96.11
C GLY A 185 23.22 75.91 95.99
N ASP A 186 22.47 76.15 94.91
CA ASP A 186 21.11 75.62 94.72
C ASP A 186 21.11 74.24 94.03
N PRO A 187 20.38 73.22 94.55
CA PRO A 187 20.33 71.87 93.98
C PRO A 187 19.79 71.76 92.54
N SER A 188 19.14 72.80 91.99
CA SER A 188 18.66 72.77 90.59
C SER A 188 19.78 72.88 89.54
N VAL A 189 21.01 73.20 89.97
CA VAL A 189 22.22 73.29 89.13
C VAL A 189 23.42 72.54 89.72
N ASP A 190 23.20 71.70 90.74
CA ASP A 190 24.28 70.93 91.38
C ASP A 190 24.94 69.92 90.44
N GLU A 191 26.04 69.31 90.88
CA GLU A 191 26.74 68.31 90.08
C GLU A 191 25.85 67.13 89.65
N ASP A 192 24.83 66.79 90.45
CA ASP A 192 23.96 65.66 90.14
C ASP A 192 22.87 66.05 89.13
N ALA A 193 22.43 67.32 89.10
CA ALA A 193 21.65 67.90 88.02
C ALA A 193 22.44 67.92 86.71
N GLN A 194 23.70 68.30 86.76
CA GLN A 194 24.63 68.27 85.62
C GLN A 194 24.83 66.83 85.10
N LYS A 195 25.12 65.86 86.00
CA LYS A 195 25.25 64.43 85.65
C LYS A 195 23.96 63.86 85.05
N ARG A 196 22.78 64.24 85.58
CA ARG A 196 21.46 63.85 85.01
C ARG A 196 21.28 64.36 83.59
N MET A 197 21.44 65.68 83.37
CA MET A 197 21.26 66.30 82.05
C MET A 197 22.21 65.71 80.99
N LYS A 198 23.45 65.37 81.39
CA LYS A 198 24.39 64.68 80.51
C LYS A 198 23.98 63.23 80.21
N ALA A 199 23.63 62.43 81.22
CA ALA A 199 23.19 61.04 81.02
C ALA A 199 21.90 60.93 80.20
N GLU A 200 20.99 61.90 80.33
CA GLU A 200 19.79 62.03 79.49
C GLU A 200 20.18 62.24 78.02
N TYR A 201 21.06 63.20 77.73
CA TYR A 201 21.60 63.43 76.37
C TYR A 201 22.33 62.20 75.81
N ASP A 202 23.26 61.61 76.57
CA ASP A 202 24.04 60.45 76.14
C ASP A 202 23.12 59.26 75.80
N THR A 203 22.00 59.10 76.51
CA THR A 203 20.96 58.09 76.20
C THR A 203 20.23 58.38 74.88
N VAL A 204 19.93 59.64 74.57
CA VAL A 204 19.33 60.03 73.28
C VAL A 204 20.32 59.89 72.14
N LYS A 205 21.60 60.21 72.36
CA LYS A 205 22.68 59.99 71.40
C LYS A 205 22.91 58.52 71.10
N ALA A 206 22.93 57.65 72.11
CA ALA A 206 23.01 56.20 71.93
C ALA A 206 21.86 55.70 71.04
N LYS A 207 20.61 56.05 71.35
CA LYS A 207 19.44 55.68 70.52
C LYS A 207 19.50 56.20 69.09
N ALA A 208 20.10 57.38 68.86
CA ALA A 208 20.30 57.90 67.52
C ALA A 208 21.36 57.09 66.74
N GLN A 209 22.46 56.72 67.40
CA GLN A 209 23.51 55.85 66.84
C GLN A 209 22.99 54.44 66.56
N ASP A 210 22.36 53.79 67.54
CA ASP A 210 21.76 52.44 67.40
C ASP A 210 20.81 52.36 66.20
N ARG A 211 20.06 53.43 65.94
CA ARG A 211 19.14 53.55 64.80
C ARG A 211 19.87 53.71 63.47
N VAL A 212 20.98 54.43 63.43
CA VAL A 212 21.86 54.53 62.25
C VAL A 212 22.51 53.19 61.98
N ASP A 213 23.17 52.59 62.97
CA ASP A 213 23.90 51.31 62.84
C ASP A 213 22.99 50.19 62.32
N LEU A 214 21.77 50.08 62.86
CA LEU A 214 20.75 49.14 62.39
C LEU A 214 20.32 49.41 60.93
N LEU A 215 20.16 50.69 60.55
CA LEU A 215 19.78 51.06 59.19
C LEU A 215 20.94 50.91 58.20
N GLU A 216 22.19 51.08 58.61
CA GLU A 216 23.39 50.81 57.80
C GLU A 216 23.52 49.31 57.53
N GLN A 217 23.33 48.46 58.55
CA GLN A 217 23.26 47.02 58.36
C GLN A 217 22.11 46.63 57.42
N VAL A 218 20.87 47.04 57.71
CA VAL A 218 19.66 46.62 56.98
C VAL A 218 19.61 47.16 55.53
N ALA A 219 20.19 48.33 55.27
CA ALA A 219 20.36 48.85 53.91
C ALA A 219 21.55 48.19 53.20
N GLY A 220 22.64 47.89 53.90
CA GLY A 220 23.83 47.21 53.37
C GLY A 220 23.55 45.76 52.95
N GLU A 221 22.88 44.98 53.79
CA GLU A 221 22.42 43.61 53.47
C GLU A 221 21.55 43.60 52.20
N HIS A 222 20.60 44.53 52.09
CA HIS A 222 19.72 44.63 50.93
C HIS A 222 20.47 45.17 49.69
N ALA A 223 21.47 46.04 49.85
CA ALA A 223 22.30 46.51 48.76
C ALA A 223 23.18 45.39 48.17
N GLN A 224 23.80 44.58 49.03
CA GLN A 224 24.58 43.42 48.59
C GLN A 224 23.68 42.38 47.92
N TYR A 225 22.53 42.05 48.51
CA TYR A 225 21.56 41.15 47.89
C TYR A 225 21.10 41.65 46.52
N GLN A 226 20.80 42.94 46.35
CA GLN A 226 20.43 43.50 45.06
C GLN A 226 21.57 43.41 44.03
N ALA A 227 22.83 43.62 44.44
CA ALA A 227 23.99 43.49 43.57
C ALA A 227 24.21 42.03 43.11
N ASP A 228 24.08 41.05 44.03
CA ASP A 228 24.13 39.62 43.72
C ASP A 228 22.95 39.21 42.80
N VAL A 229 21.75 39.79 42.97
CA VAL A 229 20.59 39.57 42.08
C VAL A 229 20.87 40.14 40.70
N ASP A 230 21.45 41.33 40.61
CA ASP A 230 21.75 41.98 39.33
C ASP A 230 22.85 41.21 38.55
N GLU A 231 23.90 40.71 39.22
CA GLU A 231 24.88 39.78 38.61
C GLU A 231 24.19 38.51 38.12
N PHE A 232 23.37 37.88 38.97
CA PHE A 232 22.69 36.63 38.61
C PHE A 232 21.71 36.81 37.45
N GLN A 233 20.97 37.92 37.40
CA GLN A 233 20.08 38.23 36.27
C GLN A 233 20.84 38.51 34.97
N LEU A 234 22.02 39.14 35.03
CA LEU A 234 22.88 39.33 33.86
C LEU A 234 23.43 37.99 33.35
N TRP A 235 23.94 37.13 34.25
CA TRP A 235 24.36 35.77 33.91
C TRP A 235 23.21 34.93 33.33
N LEU A 236 22.02 34.99 33.95
CA LEU A 236 20.85 34.25 33.50
C LEU A 236 20.38 34.70 32.10
N LYS A 237 20.40 36.01 31.81
CA LYS A 237 20.13 36.55 30.45
C LYS A 237 21.14 36.02 29.43
N ALA A 238 22.43 36.04 29.76
CA ALA A 238 23.46 35.48 28.88
C ALA A 238 23.26 33.97 28.63
N VAL A 239 22.84 33.19 29.64
CA VAL A 239 22.50 31.77 29.46
C VAL A 239 21.23 31.58 28.62
N VAL A 240 20.17 32.40 28.82
CA VAL A 240 18.98 32.42 27.95
C VAL A 240 19.38 32.64 26.49
N GLU A 241 20.25 33.61 26.22
CA GLU A 241 20.74 33.94 24.88
C GLU A 241 21.60 32.83 24.29
N LYS A 242 22.56 32.27 25.04
CA LYS A 242 23.36 31.10 24.62
C LYS A 242 22.49 29.90 24.26
N VAL A 243 21.52 29.53 25.11
CA VAL A 243 20.61 28.39 24.89
C VAL A 243 19.68 28.64 23.71
N ASN A 244 19.08 29.84 23.59
CA ASN A 244 18.27 30.22 22.44
C ASN A 244 19.08 30.21 21.13
N GLY A 245 20.36 30.59 21.17
CA GLY A 245 21.28 30.49 20.03
C GLY A 245 21.55 29.05 19.60
N CYS A 246 21.46 28.08 20.50
CA CYS A 246 21.62 26.65 20.21
C CYS A 246 20.32 25.95 19.76
N LEU A 247 19.16 26.53 20.04
CA LEU A 247 17.84 25.96 19.80
C LEU A 247 17.38 26.06 18.32
N GLY A 248 16.55 25.10 17.91
CA GLY A 248 15.74 25.19 16.68
C GLY A 248 16.47 24.83 15.37
N ARG A 249 15.75 24.83 14.24
CA ARG A 249 16.30 24.41 12.94
C ARG A 249 17.16 25.46 12.23
N SER A 250 17.04 26.73 12.61
CA SER A 250 17.70 27.86 11.91
C SER A 250 19.04 28.28 12.52
N CYS A 251 19.50 27.62 13.60
CA CYS A 251 20.84 27.86 14.15
C CYS A 251 21.91 27.50 13.09
N PRO A 252 22.86 28.40 12.77
CA PRO A 252 23.85 28.19 11.71
C PRO A 252 24.98 27.21 12.10
N LEU A 253 25.08 26.82 13.38
CA LEU A 253 26.11 25.91 13.86
C LEU A 253 25.77 24.44 13.48
N PRO A 254 26.76 23.65 13.02
CA PRO A 254 26.61 22.20 12.85
C PRO A 254 26.11 21.49 14.11
N THR A 255 25.31 20.44 13.93
CA THR A 255 24.77 19.57 14.99
C THR A 255 25.77 19.19 16.11
N PRO A 256 27.02 18.75 15.83
CA PRO A 256 27.98 18.45 16.90
C PRO A 256 28.50 19.69 17.63
N GLN A 257 28.66 20.83 16.96
CA GLN A 257 29.10 22.08 17.63
C GLN A 257 27.99 22.64 18.53
N ARG A 258 26.73 22.48 18.15
CA ARG A 258 25.57 22.78 19.02
C ARG A 258 25.51 21.88 20.25
N LEU A 259 25.86 20.60 20.10
CA LEU A 259 25.94 19.67 21.21
C LEU A 259 27.02 20.11 22.21
N SER A 260 28.24 20.41 21.72
CA SER A 260 29.33 20.91 22.57
C SER A 260 28.97 22.24 23.25
N ALA A 261 28.36 23.19 22.53
CA ALA A 261 27.95 24.47 23.11
C ALA A 261 26.88 24.30 24.23
N LEU A 262 25.93 23.38 24.08
CA LEU A 262 25.01 23.04 25.17
C LEU A 262 25.71 22.37 26.36
N GLN A 263 26.69 21.51 26.11
CA GLN A 263 27.48 20.87 27.17
C GLN A 263 28.35 21.89 27.93
N GLU A 264 28.97 22.85 27.24
CA GLU A 264 29.67 23.99 27.89
C GLU A 264 28.72 24.84 28.75
N ILE A 265 27.47 25.04 28.33
CA ILE A 265 26.44 25.71 29.15
C ILE A 265 26.04 24.84 30.35
N PHE A 266 26.04 23.52 30.23
CA PHE A 266 25.77 22.61 31.35
C PHE A 266 26.86 22.59 32.42
N GLU A 267 28.12 22.87 32.08
CA GLU A 267 29.18 23.12 33.07
C GLU A 267 29.01 24.48 33.79
N ASP A 268 28.41 25.49 33.14
CA ASP A 268 28.02 26.77 33.76
C ASP A 268 26.82 26.62 34.74
N PHE A 269 25.91 25.66 34.52
CA PHE A 269 24.66 25.50 35.27
C PHE A 269 24.83 25.26 36.79
N PRO A 270 25.77 24.43 37.28
CA PRO A 270 26.08 24.27 38.69
C PRO A 270 26.43 25.59 39.40
N ARG A 271 27.28 26.44 38.78
CA ARG A 271 27.60 27.79 39.30
C ARG A 271 26.33 28.64 39.42
N GLY A 272 25.43 28.54 38.45
CA GLY A 272 24.11 29.17 38.50
C GLY A 272 23.25 28.71 39.68
N LYS A 273 23.16 27.39 39.90
CA LYS A 273 22.39 26.81 41.02
C LYS A 273 22.97 27.17 42.39
N GLU A 274 24.31 27.22 42.52
CA GLU A 274 24.98 27.69 43.73
C GLU A 274 24.74 29.18 43.98
N SER A 275 24.81 30.02 42.94
CA SER A 275 24.54 31.45 43.07
C SER A 275 23.07 31.75 43.43
N LEU A 276 22.12 31.00 42.87
CA LEU A 276 20.71 31.10 43.26
C LEU A 276 20.50 30.64 44.72
N LYS A 277 21.16 29.57 45.15
CA LYS A 277 21.13 29.13 46.56
C LYS A 277 21.71 30.19 47.50
N ARG A 278 22.81 30.86 47.13
CA ARG A 278 23.39 31.97 47.90
C ARG A 278 22.41 33.14 48.01
N LEU A 279 21.70 33.47 46.92
CA LEU A 279 20.65 34.47 46.92
C LEU A 279 19.48 34.10 47.83
N GLU A 280 19.04 32.84 47.81
CA GLU A 280 18.00 32.34 48.73
C GLU A 280 18.46 32.49 50.19
N GLU A 281 19.70 32.10 50.52
CA GLU A 281 20.27 32.21 51.87
C GLU A 281 20.42 33.67 52.34
N GLN A 282 20.91 34.57 51.48
CA GLN A 282 20.96 36.02 51.75
C GLN A 282 19.56 36.61 51.95
N SER A 283 18.59 36.20 51.12
CA SER A 283 17.25 36.78 51.11
C SER A 283 16.52 36.62 52.44
N VAL A 284 16.82 35.57 53.23
CA VAL A 284 16.17 35.32 54.52
C VAL A 284 16.39 36.48 55.50
N GLY A 285 17.61 37.04 55.57
CA GLY A 285 17.89 38.21 56.41
C GLY A 285 17.23 39.48 55.86
N VAL A 286 17.32 39.70 54.55
CA VAL A 286 16.69 40.85 53.88
C VAL A 286 15.18 40.84 54.08
N ILE A 287 14.52 39.68 53.97
CA ILE A 287 13.08 39.46 54.16
C ILE A 287 12.65 39.78 55.59
N GLN A 288 13.37 39.30 56.61
CA GLN A 288 13.08 39.61 58.02
C GLN A 288 13.11 41.12 58.28
N ASN A 289 14.03 41.83 57.60
CA ASN A 289 14.22 43.26 57.70
C ASN A 289 13.44 44.06 56.62
N THR A 290 12.39 43.51 56.00
CA THR A 290 11.59 44.15 54.93
C THR A 290 10.09 44.02 55.23
N SER A 291 9.25 44.93 54.73
CA SER A 291 7.80 44.86 54.93
C SER A 291 7.20 43.61 54.25
N PRO A 292 6.04 43.09 54.71
CA PRO A 292 5.46 41.86 54.16
C PRO A 292 5.27 41.87 52.64
N LEU A 293 4.83 43.00 52.07
CA LEU A 293 4.67 43.16 50.62
C LEU A 293 6.01 43.20 49.87
N GLY A 294 7.07 43.73 50.49
CA GLY A 294 8.43 43.66 49.95
C GLY A 294 9.01 42.24 50.02
N ALA A 295 8.72 41.50 51.09
CA ALA A 295 9.07 40.09 51.22
C ALA A 295 8.34 39.19 50.20
N GLU A 296 7.05 39.43 49.96
CA GLU A 296 6.29 38.77 48.87
C GLU A 296 6.90 39.08 47.49
N LYS A 297 7.35 40.32 47.24
CA LYS A 297 8.06 40.67 46.01
C LYS A 297 9.39 39.91 45.88
N ILE A 298 10.24 39.96 46.92
CA ILE A 298 11.57 39.32 46.91
C ILE A 298 11.45 37.79 46.69
N THR A 299 10.53 37.14 47.41
CA THR A 299 10.27 35.70 47.24
C THR A 299 9.68 35.37 45.86
N GLY A 300 8.80 36.23 45.32
CA GLY A 300 8.28 36.11 43.96
C GLY A 300 9.37 36.24 42.88
N GLU A 301 10.31 37.17 43.04
CA GLU A 301 11.44 37.38 42.13
C GLU A 301 12.43 36.20 42.16
N LEU A 302 12.76 35.68 43.34
CA LEU A 302 13.57 34.46 43.51
C LEU A 302 12.91 33.23 42.87
N GLU A 303 11.61 33.05 43.10
CA GLU A 303 10.87 31.91 42.56
C GLU A 303 10.64 32.03 41.05
N GLU A 304 10.62 33.23 40.46
CA GLU A 304 10.64 33.37 39.00
C GLU A 304 12.04 33.11 38.42
N MET A 305 13.10 33.59 39.07
CA MET A 305 14.48 33.25 38.70
C MET A 305 14.74 31.73 38.77
N ARG A 306 14.19 31.05 39.78
CA ARG A 306 14.20 29.57 39.88
C ARG A 306 13.49 28.91 38.70
N LYS A 307 12.27 29.35 38.38
CA LYS A 307 11.48 28.80 37.26
C LYS A 307 12.17 28.99 35.91
N VAL A 308 12.77 30.16 35.67
CA VAL A 308 13.53 30.43 34.43
C VAL A 308 14.76 29.53 34.35
N LEU A 309 15.53 29.39 35.43
CA LEU A 309 16.71 28.52 35.47
C LEU A 309 16.35 27.05 35.18
N GLU A 310 15.35 26.50 35.86
CA GLU A 310 14.97 25.09 35.68
C GLU A 310 14.26 24.84 34.34
N LYS A 311 13.52 25.83 33.80
CA LYS A 311 12.98 25.76 32.43
C LYS A 311 14.08 25.75 31.37
N LEU A 312 15.12 26.58 31.52
CA LEU A 312 16.28 26.57 30.62
C LEU A 312 17.03 25.24 30.68
N ARG A 313 17.17 24.67 31.88
CA ARG A 313 17.75 23.34 32.07
C ARG A 313 16.96 22.29 31.29
N VAL A 314 15.63 22.20 31.49
CA VAL A 314 14.79 21.21 30.80
C VAL A 314 14.81 21.40 29.29
N LEU A 315 14.69 22.64 28.78
CA LEU A 315 14.80 22.91 27.34
C LEU A 315 16.18 22.56 26.77
N GLY A 316 17.24 22.75 27.56
CA GLY A 316 18.60 22.32 27.20
C GLY A 316 18.73 20.79 27.18
N GLU A 317 18.15 20.08 28.16
CA GLU A 317 18.20 18.61 28.25
C GLU A 317 17.40 17.97 27.12
N GLU A 318 16.21 18.51 26.81
CA GLU A 318 15.39 18.11 25.65
C GLU A 318 16.11 18.36 24.31
N GLU A 319 16.72 19.53 24.12
CA GLU A 319 17.46 19.86 22.89
C GLU A 319 18.76 19.06 22.78
N GLU A 320 19.48 18.83 23.88
CA GLU A 320 20.69 18.01 23.87
C GLU A 320 20.35 16.56 23.53
N GLU A 321 19.34 15.94 24.16
CA GLU A 321 18.90 14.59 23.82
C GLU A 321 18.38 14.50 22.37
N ARG A 322 17.68 15.54 21.88
CA ARG A 322 17.29 15.63 20.45
C ARG A 322 18.50 15.71 19.52
N LEU A 323 19.56 16.44 19.88
CA LEU A 323 20.80 16.54 19.10
C LEU A 323 21.63 15.25 19.17
N ARG A 324 21.75 14.60 20.34
CA ARG A 324 22.33 13.26 20.50
C ARG A 324 21.57 12.24 19.64
N GLY A 325 20.23 12.27 19.66
CA GLY A 325 19.38 11.40 18.84
C GLY A 325 19.54 11.63 17.34
N LEU A 326 19.69 12.88 16.89
CA LEU A 326 20.03 13.20 15.50
C LEU A 326 21.43 12.73 15.11
N LEU A 327 22.43 12.86 15.99
CA LEU A 327 23.79 12.37 15.74
C LEU A 327 23.85 10.84 15.74
N ALA A 328 23.12 10.16 16.62
CA ALA A 328 23.02 8.71 16.67
C ALA A 328 22.29 8.13 15.45
N SER A 329 21.16 8.72 15.04
CA SER A 329 20.44 8.30 13.83
C SER A 329 21.21 8.60 12.55
N ARG A 330 21.88 9.75 12.45
CA ARG A 330 22.83 10.05 11.37
C ARG A 330 24.00 9.05 11.34
N GLY A 331 24.63 8.77 12.49
CA GLY A 331 25.72 7.81 12.59
C GLY A 331 25.29 6.38 12.25
N ALA A 332 24.08 5.98 12.63
CA ALA A 332 23.49 4.70 12.22
C ALA A 332 23.22 4.65 10.71
N CYS A 333 22.74 5.75 10.10
CA CYS A 333 22.58 5.87 8.65
C CYS A 333 23.93 5.79 7.92
N GLU A 334 24.95 6.52 8.36
CA GLU A 334 26.31 6.48 7.80
C GLU A 334 26.96 5.08 7.97
N GLN A 335 26.70 4.37 9.06
CA GLN A 335 27.11 2.97 9.23
C GLN A 335 26.34 2.00 8.32
N HIS A 336 25.03 2.21 8.13
CA HIS A 336 24.19 1.41 7.24
C HIS A 336 24.64 1.58 5.78
N ILE A 337 24.91 2.82 5.35
CA ILE A 337 25.49 3.15 4.04
C ILE A 337 26.82 2.40 3.84
N ARG A 338 27.77 2.51 4.78
CA ARG A 338 29.08 1.82 4.66
C ARG A 338 28.97 0.29 4.61
N ARG A 339 27.98 -0.31 5.29
CA ARG A 339 27.72 -1.76 5.18
C ARG A 339 27.14 -2.13 3.83
N LEU A 340 26.21 -1.32 3.31
CA LEU A 340 25.64 -1.49 1.98
C LEU A 340 26.70 -1.32 0.87
N GLU A 341 27.60 -0.34 1.01
CA GLU A 341 28.76 -0.15 0.13
C GLU A 341 29.71 -1.36 0.14
N ALA A 342 30.00 -1.94 1.31
CA ALA A 342 30.86 -3.11 1.45
C ALA A 342 30.25 -4.38 0.82
N GLU A 343 28.99 -4.70 1.14
CA GLU A 343 28.27 -5.85 0.55
C GLU A 343 28.07 -5.67 -0.97
N LEU A 344 27.85 -4.45 -1.47
CA LEU A 344 27.84 -4.15 -2.90
C LEU A 344 29.21 -4.42 -3.56
N GLY A 345 30.31 -4.09 -2.88
CA GLY A 345 31.67 -4.38 -3.32
C GLY A 345 31.89 -5.88 -3.48
N GLU A 346 31.68 -6.65 -2.41
CA GLU A 346 31.82 -8.11 -2.42
C GLU A 346 30.92 -8.78 -3.47
N PHE A 347 29.66 -8.33 -3.57
CA PHE A 347 28.70 -8.85 -4.55
C PHE A 347 29.16 -8.56 -5.98
N ARG A 348 29.64 -7.34 -6.29
CA ARG A 348 30.20 -6.99 -7.60
C ARG A 348 31.45 -7.80 -7.94
N GLU A 349 32.35 -8.03 -6.99
CA GLU A 349 33.52 -8.89 -7.18
C GLU A 349 33.13 -10.38 -7.37
N GLY A 350 32.06 -10.84 -6.73
CA GLY A 350 31.46 -12.15 -6.98
C GLY A 350 30.90 -12.27 -8.40
N LEU A 351 30.09 -11.29 -8.83
CA LEU A 351 29.55 -11.24 -10.19
C LEU A 351 30.63 -11.17 -11.26
N GLN A 352 31.71 -10.40 -11.05
CA GLN A 352 32.80 -10.28 -12.02
C GLN A 352 33.58 -11.59 -12.17
N ARG A 353 33.89 -12.30 -11.08
CA ARG A 353 34.51 -13.64 -11.15
C ARG A 353 33.62 -14.63 -11.88
N LEU A 354 32.33 -14.70 -11.54
CA LEU A 354 31.35 -15.56 -12.23
C LEU A 354 31.15 -15.19 -13.71
N ALA A 355 31.36 -13.93 -14.09
CA ALA A 355 31.33 -13.49 -15.48
C ALA A 355 32.58 -13.90 -16.27
N GLN A 356 33.76 -13.87 -15.65
CA GLN A 356 35.04 -14.23 -16.27
C GLN A 356 35.23 -15.75 -16.36
N GLU A 357 34.94 -16.50 -15.29
CA GLU A 357 35.16 -17.95 -15.21
C GLU A 357 34.04 -18.78 -15.88
N GLY A 358 32.84 -18.20 -16.04
CA GLY A 358 31.61 -18.94 -16.33
C GLY A 358 30.91 -18.67 -17.68
N LEU A 359 31.39 -17.73 -18.50
CA LEU A 359 30.66 -17.23 -19.69
C LEU A 359 31.48 -17.04 -20.98
N GLU A 360 32.63 -17.72 -21.14
CA GLU A 360 33.30 -17.75 -22.46
C GLU A 360 32.44 -18.45 -23.54
N PRO A 361 32.35 -17.91 -24.76
CA PRO A 361 31.60 -18.52 -25.86
C PRO A 361 32.36 -19.72 -26.47
N PRO A 362 31.65 -20.74 -27.00
CA PRO A 362 32.27 -21.88 -27.63
C PRO A 362 32.94 -21.53 -28.97
N VAL A 363 34.09 -22.15 -29.24
CA VAL A 363 34.77 -22.10 -30.55
C VAL A 363 34.22 -23.23 -31.44
N GLU A 364 34.08 -23.00 -32.74
CA GLU A 364 33.08 -23.65 -33.63
C GLU A 364 33.18 -25.18 -33.89
N VAL A 365 33.96 -25.97 -33.13
CA VAL A 365 34.02 -27.43 -33.28
C VAL A 365 33.98 -28.12 -31.92
N GLU A 366 32.78 -28.28 -31.36
CA GLU A 366 32.59 -28.98 -30.07
C GLU A 366 32.20 -30.45 -30.21
N THR A 367 33.01 -31.33 -29.61
CA THR A 367 32.67 -32.74 -29.37
C THR A 367 31.54 -32.88 -28.34
N GLU A 368 30.99 -34.08 -28.19
CA GLU A 368 29.91 -34.32 -27.22
C GLU A 368 30.39 -34.09 -25.77
N ASP A 369 31.63 -34.45 -25.45
CA ASP A 369 32.20 -34.32 -24.11
C ASP A 369 32.54 -32.86 -23.75
N GLU A 370 32.93 -32.04 -24.73
CA GLU A 370 33.13 -30.59 -24.55
C GLU A 370 31.81 -29.86 -24.29
N LEU A 371 30.76 -30.17 -25.06
CA LEU A 371 29.39 -29.68 -24.79
C LEU A 371 28.89 -30.08 -23.39
N VAL A 372 29.19 -31.30 -22.94
CA VAL A 372 28.88 -31.75 -21.58
C VAL A 372 29.69 -30.98 -20.53
N ALA A 373 30.97 -30.71 -20.78
CA ALA A 373 31.81 -29.90 -19.89
C ALA A 373 31.31 -28.46 -19.78
N HIS A 374 30.93 -27.84 -20.90
CA HIS A 374 30.35 -26.49 -20.92
C HIS A 374 28.96 -26.45 -20.29
N TRP A 375 28.08 -27.41 -20.55
CA TRP A 375 26.80 -27.52 -19.85
C TRP A 375 26.98 -27.65 -18.33
N ARG A 376 27.96 -28.45 -17.85
CA ARG A 376 28.31 -28.57 -16.43
C ARG A 376 28.86 -27.25 -15.86
N ARG A 377 29.73 -26.54 -16.60
CA ARG A 377 30.28 -25.22 -16.19
C ARG A 377 29.17 -24.17 -16.06
N TYR A 378 28.24 -24.09 -17.03
CA TYR A 378 27.08 -23.21 -16.95
C TYR A 378 26.11 -23.60 -15.83
N LEU A 379 25.95 -24.89 -15.51
CA LEU A 379 25.16 -25.35 -14.38
C LEU A 379 25.78 -24.93 -13.04
N ALA A 380 27.11 -25.09 -12.88
CA ALA A 380 27.83 -24.64 -11.69
C ALA A 380 27.76 -23.11 -11.51
N THR A 381 27.97 -22.35 -12.60
CA THR A 381 27.82 -20.88 -12.61
C THR A 381 26.40 -20.47 -12.24
N ARG A 382 25.37 -21.18 -12.73
CA ARG A 382 23.97 -20.97 -12.33
C ARG A 382 23.73 -21.30 -10.85
N ALA A 383 24.38 -22.32 -10.30
CA ALA A 383 24.26 -22.67 -8.88
C ALA A 383 24.90 -21.60 -7.99
N ALA A 384 26.06 -21.07 -8.36
CA ALA A 384 26.69 -19.93 -7.67
C ALA A 384 25.84 -18.65 -7.76
N LEU A 385 25.25 -18.36 -8.92
CA LEU A 385 24.26 -17.27 -9.08
C LEU A 385 22.95 -17.52 -8.28
N ALA A 386 22.66 -18.75 -7.87
CA ALA A 386 21.54 -19.06 -6.99
C ALA A 386 21.91 -18.90 -5.50
N SER A 387 23.17 -19.13 -5.10
CA SER A 387 23.62 -18.82 -3.73
C SER A 387 23.75 -17.31 -3.46
N GLU A 388 23.99 -16.49 -4.50
CA GLU A 388 23.94 -15.02 -4.39
C GLU A 388 22.51 -14.43 -4.51
N GLU A 389 21.49 -15.25 -4.80
CA GLU A 389 20.08 -14.80 -4.88
C GLU A 389 19.55 -14.19 -3.56
N PRO A 390 19.78 -14.76 -2.35
CA PRO A 390 19.41 -14.10 -1.09
C PRO A 390 20.15 -12.77 -0.84
N ARG A 391 21.35 -12.57 -1.40
CA ARG A 391 22.06 -11.27 -1.36
C ARG A 391 21.36 -10.25 -2.25
N VAL A 392 20.83 -10.65 -3.40
CA VAL A 392 20.00 -9.79 -4.26
C VAL A 392 18.68 -9.43 -3.60
N ASP A 393 18.01 -10.37 -2.92
CA ASP A 393 16.78 -10.09 -2.17
C ASP A 393 17.04 -9.13 -0.99
N TRP A 394 18.17 -9.29 -0.28
CA TRP A 394 18.61 -8.36 0.75
C TRP A 394 18.90 -6.97 0.17
N LEU A 395 19.67 -6.86 -0.92
CA LEU A 395 19.94 -5.58 -1.59
C LEU A 395 18.64 -4.91 -2.07
N GLN A 396 17.65 -5.66 -2.55
CA GLN A 396 16.33 -5.13 -2.90
C GLN A 396 15.50 -4.68 -1.68
N ALA A 397 15.68 -5.31 -0.52
CA ALA A 397 15.04 -4.87 0.73
C ALA A 397 15.68 -3.56 1.22
N GLN A 398 17.02 -3.50 1.30
CA GLN A 398 17.73 -2.28 1.71
C GLN A 398 17.51 -1.11 0.74
N LEU A 399 17.40 -1.36 -0.57
CA LEU A 399 17.06 -0.32 -1.54
C LEU A 399 15.70 0.35 -1.24
N LYS A 400 14.70 -0.42 -0.78
CA LYS A 400 13.38 0.12 -0.39
C LYS A 400 13.45 0.96 0.88
N GLU A 401 14.37 0.67 1.79
CA GLU A 401 14.59 1.45 3.02
C GLU A 401 15.39 2.73 2.72
N VAL A 402 16.42 2.66 1.86
CA VAL A 402 17.26 3.81 1.46
C VAL A 402 16.46 4.88 0.72
N ILE A 403 15.46 4.51 -0.09
CA ILE A 403 14.57 5.44 -0.82
C ILE A 403 13.76 6.37 0.12
N VAL A 404 13.66 6.05 1.42
CA VAL A 404 12.96 6.88 2.42
C VAL A 404 13.81 8.08 2.90
N PHE A 405 15.12 8.09 2.61
CA PHE A 405 16.04 9.15 3.05
C PHE A 405 16.20 10.29 2.01
N PRO A 406 16.66 11.50 2.41
CA PRO A 406 16.79 12.65 1.51
C PRO A 406 17.82 12.47 0.38
N HIS A 407 17.74 13.39 -0.60
CA HIS A 407 18.27 13.28 -1.97
C HIS A 407 19.76 12.94 -2.18
N ASP A 408 20.64 12.98 -1.17
CA ASP A 408 22.09 12.80 -1.36
C ASP A 408 22.52 11.34 -1.66
N LEU A 409 21.65 10.34 -1.45
CA LEU A 409 21.96 8.91 -1.63
C LEU A 409 21.69 8.36 -3.04
N GLN A 410 21.27 9.21 -3.97
CA GLN A 410 20.90 8.83 -5.34
C GLN A 410 21.97 8.00 -6.11
N PRO A 411 23.28 8.36 -6.12
CA PRO A 411 24.31 7.54 -6.78
C PRO A 411 24.53 6.17 -6.12
N LEU A 412 24.22 6.02 -4.82
CA LEU A 412 24.29 4.73 -4.13
C LEU A 412 23.14 3.82 -4.60
N SER A 413 21.91 4.34 -4.67
CA SER A 413 20.76 3.59 -5.21
C SER A 413 20.97 3.18 -6.67
N ASP A 414 21.56 4.04 -7.50
CA ASP A 414 21.88 3.72 -8.89
C ASP A 414 22.93 2.59 -8.99
N SER A 415 23.94 2.58 -8.10
CA SER A 415 24.93 1.51 -8.00
C SER A 415 24.32 0.16 -7.59
N VAL A 416 23.37 0.16 -6.65
CA VAL A 416 22.58 -1.03 -6.26
C VAL A 416 21.78 -1.55 -7.45
N VAL A 417 21.02 -0.68 -8.11
CA VAL A 417 20.19 -1.04 -9.27
C VAL A 417 21.04 -1.61 -10.40
N ALA A 418 22.20 -1.00 -10.70
CA ALA A 418 23.14 -1.51 -11.70
C ALA A 418 23.66 -2.92 -11.33
N ALA A 419 24.05 -3.17 -10.07
CA ALA A 419 24.53 -4.49 -9.64
C ALA A 419 23.43 -5.56 -9.76
N ILE A 420 22.18 -5.23 -9.44
CA ILE A 420 21.03 -6.13 -9.61
C ILE A 420 20.74 -6.38 -11.10
N GLN A 421 20.88 -5.37 -11.97
CA GLN A 421 20.74 -5.53 -13.42
C GLN A 421 21.86 -6.38 -14.03
N GLU A 422 23.11 -6.21 -13.56
CA GLU A 422 24.25 -7.06 -13.91
C GLU A 422 23.96 -8.51 -13.53
N TYR A 423 23.48 -8.78 -12.32
CA TYR A 423 23.05 -10.12 -11.88
C TYR A 423 21.93 -10.71 -12.75
N GLN A 424 20.86 -9.95 -13.02
CA GLN A 424 19.76 -10.43 -13.87
C GLN A 424 20.24 -10.71 -15.31
N SER A 425 21.17 -9.89 -15.83
CA SER A 425 21.83 -10.11 -17.12
C SER A 425 22.69 -11.38 -17.11
N LEU A 426 23.50 -11.60 -16.07
CA LEU A 426 24.31 -12.80 -15.84
C LEU A 426 23.44 -14.06 -15.73
N LYS A 427 22.40 -14.04 -14.90
CA LYS A 427 21.40 -15.11 -14.75
C LYS A 427 20.70 -15.41 -16.07
N GLY A 428 20.32 -14.37 -16.81
CA GLY A 428 19.72 -14.47 -18.15
C GLY A 428 20.69 -14.99 -19.23
N LYS A 429 21.99 -14.69 -19.13
CA LYS A 429 23.04 -15.22 -20.04
C LYS A 429 23.33 -16.69 -19.73
N SER A 430 23.65 -17.02 -18.48
CA SER A 430 23.91 -18.38 -18.00
C SER A 430 22.75 -19.32 -18.32
N THR A 431 21.50 -18.92 -18.06
CA THR A 431 20.32 -19.74 -18.41
C THR A 431 20.15 -19.92 -19.92
N ARG A 432 20.41 -18.88 -20.74
CA ARG A 432 20.38 -19.01 -22.21
C ARG A 432 21.48 -19.95 -22.74
N LEU A 433 22.73 -19.83 -22.27
CA LEU A 433 23.82 -20.71 -22.71
C LEU A 433 23.62 -22.17 -22.25
N ARG A 434 23.22 -22.38 -20.98
CA ARG A 434 22.84 -23.72 -20.48
C ARG A 434 21.68 -24.32 -21.29
N ASN A 435 20.68 -23.51 -21.65
CA ASN A 435 19.56 -23.96 -22.46
C ASN A 435 20.01 -24.29 -23.89
N ALA A 436 20.86 -23.47 -24.52
CA ALA A 436 21.39 -23.70 -25.86
C ALA A 436 22.19 -25.00 -25.93
N ALA A 437 23.21 -25.17 -25.09
CA ALA A 437 24.00 -26.40 -25.01
C ALA A 437 23.13 -27.61 -24.66
N GLY A 438 22.15 -27.45 -23.76
CA GLY A 438 21.18 -28.50 -23.44
C GLY A 438 20.28 -28.87 -24.63
N THR A 439 19.81 -27.91 -25.42
CA THR A 439 19.02 -28.17 -26.64
C THR A 439 19.86 -28.78 -27.76
N GLU A 440 21.15 -28.43 -27.87
CA GLU A 440 22.02 -29.06 -28.86
C GLU A 440 22.34 -30.50 -28.48
N LEU A 441 22.70 -30.77 -27.23
CA LEU A 441 22.83 -32.13 -26.70
C LEU A 441 21.52 -32.93 -26.92
N TRP A 442 20.36 -32.34 -26.64
CA TRP A 442 19.06 -32.97 -26.90
C TRP A 442 18.84 -33.31 -28.39
N GLN A 443 19.19 -32.40 -29.31
CA GLN A 443 19.13 -32.67 -30.75
C GLN A 443 20.11 -33.78 -31.16
N ARG A 444 21.35 -33.76 -30.66
CA ARG A 444 22.36 -34.81 -30.91
C ARG A 444 21.84 -36.18 -30.41
N PHE A 445 21.17 -36.24 -29.25
CA PHE A 445 20.55 -37.48 -28.74
C PHE A 445 19.23 -37.88 -29.40
N GLN A 446 18.45 -36.96 -29.99
CA GLN A 446 17.20 -37.31 -30.67
C GLN A 446 17.39 -37.83 -32.10
N ARG A 447 18.45 -37.47 -32.81
CA ARG A 447 18.68 -37.93 -34.21
C ARG A 447 18.59 -39.46 -34.37
N PRO A 448 19.27 -40.30 -33.57
CA PRO A 448 19.15 -41.76 -33.68
C PRO A 448 17.73 -42.32 -33.46
N LEU A 449 16.87 -41.59 -32.75
CA LEU A 449 15.46 -41.98 -32.57
C LEU A 449 14.60 -41.56 -33.77
N GLN A 450 14.88 -40.39 -34.35
CA GLN A 450 14.19 -39.91 -35.56
C GLN A 450 14.49 -40.83 -36.76
N ASP A 451 15.76 -41.21 -36.94
CA ASP A 451 16.20 -42.17 -37.97
C ASP A 451 15.46 -43.52 -37.85
N VAL A 452 15.22 -43.99 -36.62
CA VAL A 452 14.52 -45.24 -36.34
C VAL A 452 13.01 -45.13 -36.55
N GLN A 453 12.40 -43.96 -36.32
CA GLN A 453 10.98 -43.74 -36.66
C GLN A 453 10.78 -43.63 -38.19
N LEU A 454 11.72 -42.99 -38.91
CA LEU A 454 11.74 -42.98 -40.38
C LEU A 454 11.89 -44.40 -40.94
N TRP A 455 12.86 -45.16 -40.43
CA TRP A 455 13.03 -46.57 -40.76
C TRP A 455 11.79 -47.42 -40.43
N LYS A 456 11.15 -47.18 -39.27
CA LYS A 456 9.93 -47.89 -38.84
C LYS A 456 8.77 -47.66 -39.82
N ALA A 457 8.55 -46.42 -40.24
CA ALA A 457 7.52 -46.12 -41.24
C ALA A 457 7.79 -46.82 -42.59
N LEU A 458 9.06 -46.89 -43.02
CA LEU A 458 9.46 -47.63 -44.23
C LEU A 458 9.27 -49.15 -44.05
N ALA A 459 9.66 -49.71 -42.91
CA ALA A 459 9.51 -51.13 -42.59
C ALA A 459 8.04 -51.56 -42.51
N GLN A 460 7.19 -50.78 -41.85
CA GLN A 460 5.75 -51.03 -41.78
C GLN A 460 5.10 -50.95 -43.17
N ARG A 461 5.42 -49.91 -43.97
CA ARG A 461 4.94 -49.78 -45.35
C ARG A 461 5.36 -50.98 -46.23
N LEU A 462 6.59 -51.45 -46.11
CA LEU A 462 7.07 -52.62 -46.86
C LEU A 462 6.39 -53.93 -46.43
N LEU A 463 6.08 -54.08 -45.14
CA LEU A 463 5.31 -55.22 -44.64
C LEU A 463 3.87 -55.18 -45.15
N GLU A 464 3.16 -54.05 -44.98
CA GLU A 464 1.78 -53.84 -45.42
C GLU A 464 1.61 -54.05 -46.93
N VAL A 465 2.37 -53.29 -47.74
CA VAL A 465 2.28 -53.33 -49.21
C VAL A 465 2.58 -54.73 -49.76
N THR A 466 3.45 -55.51 -49.10
CA THR A 466 3.74 -56.87 -49.56
C THR A 466 2.77 -57.93 -49.04
N THR A 467 1.85 -57.66 -48.11
CA THR A 467 0.98 -58.69 -47.48
C THR A 467 0.22 -59.56 -48.49
N SER A 468 -0.36 -58.93 -49.52
CA SER A 468 -1.40 -59.48 -50.40
C SER A 468 -1.00 -59.65 -51.88
N LEU A 469 0.29 -59.51 -52.23
CA LEU A 469 0.77 -59.53 -53.61
C LEU A 469 0.94 -60.96 -54.19
N PRO A 470 0.32 -61.29 -55.34
CA PRO A 470 0.47 -62.58 -56.03
C PRO A 470 1.29 -62.52 -57.33
N ASP A 471 1.81 -61.35 -57.71
CA ASP A 471 2.33 -61.08 -59.07
C ASP A 471 3.85 -61.00 -59.15
N LEU A 472 4.44 -61.75 -60.09
CA LEU A 472 5.89 -61.90 -60.28
C LEU A 472 6.69 -60.56 -60.39
N PRO A 473 6.25 -59.51 -61.12
CA PRO A 473 6.99 -58.24 -61.18
C PRO A 473 7.08 -57.52 -59.81
N SER A 474 6.05 -57.69 -58.98
CA SER A 474 6.00 -57.08 -57.65
C SER A 474 6.97 -57.76 -56.68
N LEU A 475 7.10 -59.10 -56.75
CA LEU A 475 8.08 -59.87 -55.97
C LEU A 475 9.52 -59.39 -56.23
N HIS A 476 9.87 -59.17 -57.50
CA HIS A 476 11.18 -58.65 -57.90
C HIS A 476 11.42 -57.19 -57.48
N THR A 477 10.37 -56.39 -57.33
CA THR A 477 10.48 -54.97 -56.96
C THR A 477 10.66 -54.78 -55.46
N PHE A 478 9.91 -55.51 -54.63
CA PHE A 478 9.92 -55.32 -53.17
C PHE A 478 10.96 -56.14 -52.42
N LEU A 479 11.44 -57.27 -52.96
CA LEU A 479 12.45 -58.09 -52.28
C LEU A 479 13.77 -57.32 -52.00
N PRO A 480 14.38 -56.58 -52.97
CA PRO A 480 15.58 -55.80 -52.70
C PRO A 480 15.34 -54.62 -51.73
N GLN A 481 14.12 -54.06 -51.71
CA GLN A 481 13.75 -52.98 -50.79
C GLN A 481 13.65 -53.48 -49.34
N ILE A 482 13.14 -54.69 -49.13
CA ILE A 482 13.15 -55.38 -47.83
C ILE A 482 14.59 -55.70 -47.40
N GLU A 483 15.46 -56.11 -48.33
CA GLU A 483 16.88 -56.36 -48.02
C GLU A 483 17.63 -55.07 -47.62
N ALA A 484 17.42 -53.97 -48.35
CA ALA A 484 17.97 -52.66 -47.98
C ALA A 484 17.46 -52.19 -46.61
N ALA A 485 16.16 -52.32 -46.33
CA ALA A 485 15.58 -51.99 -45.02
C ALA A 485 16.19 -52.83 -43.89
N LEU A 486 16.50 -54.12 -44.12
CA LEU A 486 17.18 -54.97 -43.14
C LEU A 486 18.63 -54.53 -42.90
N THR A 487 19.37 -54.08 -43.92
CA THR A 487 20.73 -53.54 -43.74
C THR A 487 20.75 -52.24 -42.94
N GLU A 488 19.84 -51.30 -43.21
CA GLU A 488 19.75 -50.05 -42.44
C GLU A 488 19.31 -50.32 -40.98
N SER A 489 18.41 -51.29 -40.78
CA SER A 489 18.02 -51.76 -39.45
C SER A 489 19.19 -52.26 -38.60
N ALA A 490 20.17 -52.92 -39.24
CA ALA A 490 21.39 -53.38 -38.58
C ALA A 490 22.33 -52.21 -38.25
N ARG A 491 22.51 -51.26 -39.18
CA ARG A 491 23.30 -50.02 -38.97
C ARG A 491 22.77 -49.19 -37.80
N LEU A 492 21.44 -49.04 -37.70
CA LEU A 492 20.79 -48.29 -36.61
C LEU A 492 20.93 -48.96 -35.23
N ARG A 493 21.45 -50.19 -35.12
CA ARG A 493 21.62 -50.89 -33.85
C ARG A 493 22.69 -50.26 -32.96
N GLU A 494 23.85 -49.91 -33.53
CA GLU A 494 25.01 -49.41 -32.76
C GLU A 494 24.75 -48.05 -32.08
N PRO A 495 24.21 -47.01 -32.78
CA PRO A 495 23.87 -45.74 -32.15
C PRO A 495 22.86 -45.88 -31.01
N LEU A 496 21.85 -46.75 -31.18
CA LEU A 496 20.85 -47.02 -30.14
C LEU A 496 21.49 -47.65 -28.88
N THR A 497 22.41 -48.60 -29.04
CA THR A 497 23.13 -49.21 -27.90
C THR A 497 24.08 -48.23 -27.21
N MET A 498 24.77 -47.35 -27.96
CA MET A 498 25.61 -46.31 -27.38
C MET A 498 24.80 -45.30 -26.56
N LEU A 499 23.57 -45.00 -26.97
CA LEU A 499 22.69 -44.08 -26.25
C LEU A 499 22.08 -44.71 -24.98
N GLN A 500 21.88 -46.04 -24.95
CA GLN A 500 21.52 -46.77 -23.73
C GLN A 500 22.61 -46.69 -22.64
N LEU A 501 23.89 -46.79 -23.04
CA LEU A 501 25.02 -46.70 -22.11
C LEU A 501 25.17 -45.30 -21.48
N LYS A 502 24.62 -44.25 -22.10
CA LYS A 502 24.67 -42.86 -21.62
C LYS A 502 23.53 -42.49 -20.64
N ARG A 503 22.86 -43.48 -20.03
CA ARG A 503 21.75 -43.33 -19.06
C ARG A 503 21.98 -42.24 -18.01
N GLU A 504 23.08 -42.35 -17.25
CA GLU A 504 23.36 -41.44 -16.12
C GLU A 504 23.61 -40.00 -16.61
N LEU A 505 24.18 -39.83 -17.81
CA LEU A 505 24.33 -38.53 -18.45
C LEU A 505 22.97 -37.92 -18.76
N LEU A 506 22.07 -38.68 -19.41
CA LEU A 506 20.71 -38.21 -19.77
C LEU A 506 19.91 -37.80 -18.52
N VAL A 507 19.98 -38.60 -17.46
CA VAL A 507 19.36 -38.28 -16.15
C VAL A 507 19.90 -36.96 -15.60
N SER A 508 21.24 -36.78 -15.61
CA SER A 508 21.86 -35.56 -15.09
C SER A 508 21.52 -34.30 -15.91
N VAL A 509 21.44 -34.40 -17.24
CA VAL A 509 21.28 -33.24 -18.14
C VAL A 509 19.81 -32.82 -18.30
N PHE A 510 18.88 -33.77 -18.36
CA PHE A 510 17.47 -33.52 -18.70
C PHE A 510 16.49 -33.73 -17.54
N GLY A 511 16.95 -34.28 -16.42
CA GLY A 511 16.12 -34.62 -15.26
C GLY A 511 15.42 -35.98 -15.43
N GLN A 512 15.12 -36.62 -14.30
CA GLN A 512 14.68 -38.00 -14.22
C GLN A 512 13.52 -38.32 -15.19
N GLU A 513 12.42 -37.57 -15.14
CA GLU A 513 11.20 -37.84 -15.93
C GLU A 513 11.43 -37.79 -17.45
N ARG A 514 12.23 -36.82 -17.93
CA ARG A 514 12.52 -36.66 -19.36
C ARG A 514 13.54 -37.68 -19.83
N ALA A 515 14.49 -38.05 -18.97
CA ALA A 515 15.43 -39.13 -19.24
C ALA A 515 14.73 -40.49 -19.26
N THR A 516 13.83 -40.80 -18.32
CA THR A 516 13.03 -42.03 -18.34
C THR A 516 12.11 -42.05 -19.55
N ALA A 517 11.43 -40.96 -19.89
CA ALA A 517 10.61 -40.90 -21.11
C ALA A 517 11.43 -41.14 -22.39
N LEU A 518 12.63 -40.55 -22.52
CA LEU A 518 13.53 -40.84 -23.65
C LEU A 518 14.03 -42.29 -23.65
N LEU A 519 14.36 -42.86 -22.50
CA LEU A 519 14.85 -44.23 -22.38
C LEU A 519 13.74 -45.26 -22.61
N GLU A 520 12.50 -44.95 -22.24
CA GLU A 520 11.30 -45.74 -22.56
C GLU A 520 10.94 -45.63 -24.04
N GLN A 521 11.03 -44.42 -24.63
CA GLN A 521 10.86 -44.21 -26.07
C GLN A 521 11.96 -44.90 -26.88
N LEU A 522 13.19 -44.95 -26.35
CA LEU A 522 14.28 -45.71 -26.97
C LEU A 522 14.07 -47.21 -26.79
N ALA A 523 13.67 -47.67 -25.61
CA ALA A 523 13.38 -49.08 -25.37
C ALA A 523 12.18 -49.57 -26.21
N SER A 524 11.16 -48.74 -26.43
CA SER A 524 10.08 -49.05 -27.38
C SER A 524 10.57 -49.00 -28.82
N SER A 525 11.34 -48.00 -29.23
CA SER A 525 11.91 -47.92 -30.59
C SER A 525 12.86 -49.09 -30.90
N VAL A 526 13.61 -49.59 -29.90
CA VAL A 526 14.44 -50.80 -29.99
C VAL A 526 13.58 -52.06 -30.12
N ARG A 527 12.54 -52.22 -29.28
CA ARG A 527 11.60 -53.36 -29.40
C ARG A 527 10.87 -53.34 -30.75
N ASP A 528 10.38 -52.19 -31.18
CA ASP A 528 9.72 -51.99 -32.46
C ASP A 528 10.66 -52.30 -33.62
N ARG A 529 11.93 -51.86 -33.55
CA ARG A 529 12.98 -52.24 -34.51
C ARG A 529 13.12 -53.74 -34.58
N ASP A 530 13.31 -54.41 -33.45
CA ASP A 530 13.58 -55.86 -33.44
C ASP A 530 12.35 -56.68 -33.87
N LEU A 531 11.14 -56.27 -33.49
CA LEU A 531 9.89 -56.88 -33.96
C LEU A 531 9.70 -56.70 -35.47
N LEU A 532 9.93 -55.49 -36.01
CA LEU A 532 9.79 -55.20 -37.43
C LEU A 532 10.92 -55.80 -38.28
N HIS A 533 12.15 -55.87 -37.75
CA HIS A 533 13.28 -56.55 -38.38
C HIS A 533 12.99 -58.06 -38.52
N ASN A 534 12.54 -58.71 -37.45
CA ASN A 534 12.14 -60.11 -37.49
C ASN A 534 10.93 -60.34 -38.42
N SER A 535 9.98 -59.41 -38.45
CA SER A 535 8.84 -59.46 -39.39
C SER A 535 9.29 -59.31 -40.84
N LEU A 536 10.25 -58.43 -41.13
CA LEU A 536 10.85 -58.26 -42.46
C LEU A 536 11.65 -59.49 -42.89
N LEU A 537 12.40 -60.12 -41.98
CA LEU A 537 13.07 -61.41 -42.24
C LEU A 537 12.07 -62.53 -42.56
N GLN A 538 10.97 -62.63 -41.80
CA GLN A 538 9.91 -63.61 -42.03
C GLN A 538 9.12 -63.34 -43.33
N ARG A 539 8.94 -62.07 -43.71
CA ARG A 539 8.34 -61.70 -45.00
C ARG A 539 9.31 -61.99 -46.16
N LYS A 540 10.60 -61.70 -46.01
CA LYS A 540 11.65 -62.00 -46.99
C LYS A 540 11.65 -63.48 -47.38
N SER A 541 11.74 -64.39 -46.40
CA SER A 541 11.76 -65.84 -46.67
C SER A 541 10.46 -66.33 -47.32
N LYS A 542 9.29 -65.80 -46.91
CA LYS A 542 8.00 -66.13 -47.52
C LYS A 542 7.89 -65.64 -48.98
N LEU A 543 8.40 -64.44 -49.30
CA LEU A 543 8.44 -63.91 -50.67
C LEU A 543 9.43 -64.69 -51.55
N GLN A 544 10.58 -65.11 -51.01
CA GLN A 544 11.55 -65.95 -51.72
C GLN A 544 10.99 -67.33 -52.06
N SER A 545 10.18 -67.92 -51.17
CA SER A 545 9.49 -69.20 -51.42
C SER A 545 8.46 -69.08 -52.55
N LEU A 546 7.62 -68.03 -52.54
CA LEU A 546 6.65 -67.76 -53.62
C LEU A 546 7.34 -67.53 -54.98
N LEU A 547 8.49 -66.85 -54.99
CA LEU A 547 9.27 -66.60 -56.20
C LEU A 547 9.81 -67.88 -56.85
N ALA A 548 10.08 -68.94 -56.06
CA ALA A 548 10.42 -70.26 -56.61
C ALA A 548 9.20 -70.91 -57.27
N GLN A 549 8.08 -71.02 -56.55
CA GLN A 549 6.84 -71.65 -57.01
C GLN A 549 6.31 -71.05 -58.33
N HIS A 550 6.47 -69.73 -58.53
CA HIS A 550 6.11 -69.07 -59.79
C HIS A 550 6.93 -69.51 -61.00
N LYS A 551 8.21 -69.88 -60.83
CA LYS A 551 9.06 -70.36 -61.92
C LYS A 551 8.68 -71.78 -62.33
N ASP A 552 8.44 -72.64 -61.35
CA ASP A 552 8.19 -74.07 -61.57
C ASP A 552 6.85 -74.29 -62.30
N PHE A 553 5.78 -73.59 -61.90
CA PHE A 553 4.50 -73.60 -62.63
C PHE A 553 4.64 -73.08 -64.07
N GLY A 554 5.38 -71.99 -64.26
CA GLY A 554 5.56 -71.36 -65.58
C GLY A 554 6.31 -72.24 -66.59
N ALA A 555 7.24 -73.07 -66.11
CA ALA A 555 7.97 -74.03 -66.94
C ALA A 555 7.09 -75.22 -67.38
N ALA A 556 6.19 -75.69 -66.51
CA ALA A 556 5.34 -76.85 -66.77
C ALA A 556 4.07 -76.54 -67.59
N PHE A 557 3.50 -75.33 -67.44
CA PHE A 557 2.22 -74.97 -68.06
C PHE A 557 2.30 -74.73 -69.58
N LYS A 558 3.35 -74.03 -70.06
CA LYS A 558 3.46 -73.63 -71.47
C LYS A 558 3.43 -74.81 -72.47
N PRO A 559 4.22 -75.89 -72.31
CA PRO A 559 4.26 -76.97 -73.29
C PRO A 559 2.93 -77.69 -73.46
N LEU A 560 2.09 -77.73 -72.41
CA LEU A 560 0.77 -78.36 -72.46
C LEU A 560 -0.25 -77.48 -73.18
N GLN A 561 -0.20 -76.16 -73.00
CA GLN A 561 -1.03 -75.23 -73.76
C GLN A 561 -0.70 -75.27 -75.26
N GLU A 562 0.59 -75.39 -75.61
CA GLU A 562 1.05 -75.50 -77.00
C GLU A 562 0.59 -76.83 -77.66
N LYS A 563 0.74 -77.97 -76.96
CA LYS A 563 0.20 -79.27 -77.42
C LYS A 563 -1.32 -79.27 -77.61
N LEU A 564 -2.06 -78.62 -76.71
CA LEU A 564 -3.51 -78.56 -76.76
C LEU A 564 -4.01 -77.81 -78.01
N LEU A 565 -3.32 -76.73 -78.38
CA LEU A 565 -3.62 -75.95 -79.58
C LEU A 565 -3.28 -76.72 -80.88
N ASP A 566 -2.16 -77.47 -80.91
CA ASP A 566 -1.81 -78.33 -82.04
C ASP A 566 -2.89 -79.38 -82.31
N LEU A 567 -3.32 -80.11 -81.26
CA LEU A 567 -4.38 -81.10 -81.38
C LEU A 567 -5.74 -80.49 -81.76
N GLN A 568 -6.08 -79.29 -81.26
CA GLN A 568 -7.28 -78.57 -81.72
C GLN A 568 -7.24 -78.28 -83.22
N VAL A 569 -6.12 -77.78 -83.76
CA VAL A 569 -5.96 -77.50 -85.19
C VAL A 569 -6.02 -78.79 -86.02
N ARG A 570 -5.35 -79.87 -85.58
CA ARG A 570 -5.31 -81.15 -86.30
C ARG A 570 -6.67 -81.85 -86.33
N VAL A 571 -7.42 -81.85 -85.24
CA VAL A 571 -8.81 -82.35 -85.21
C VAL A 571 -9.72 -81.51 -86.10
N GLN A 572 -9.51 -80.19 -86.17
CA GLN A 572 -10.31 -79.29 -87.00
C GLN A 572 -10.02 -79.45 -88.52
N ALA A 573 -8.84 -79.94 -88.90
CA ALA A 573 -8.52 -80.25 -90.30
C ALA A 573 -9.32 -81.46 -90.83
N GLU A 574 -9.63 -82.44 -89.97
CA GLU A 574 -10.32 -83.69 -90.33
C GLU A 574 -11.85 -83.55 -90.50
N HIS A 575 -12.39 -82.32 -90.52
CA HIS A 575 -13.83 -82.05 -90.73
C HIS A 575 -14.32 -82.29 -92.18
N GLY A 576 -13.43 -82.46 -93.17
CA GLY A 576 -13.80 -82.52 -94.58
C GLY A 576 -14.61 -83.76 -94.99
N LEU A 577 -15.62 -83.60 -95.85
CA LEU A 577 -16.34 -84.74 -96.43
C LEU A 577 -15.52 -85.38 -97.56
N GLN A 578 -15.19 -86.66 -97.41
CA GLN A 578 -14.37 -87.41 -98.37
C GLN A 578 -15.17 -87.90 -99.58
N ARG A 579 -14.47 -88.07 -100.71
CA ARG A 579 -15.06 -88.38 -102.03
C ARG A 579 -15.50 -89.84 -102.18
N ASP A 580 -14.68 -90.78 -101.74
CA ASP A 580 -14.86 -92.21 -101.96
C ASP A 580 -14.80 -93.01 -100.65
N LEU A 581 -15.08 -94.32 -100.73
CA LEU A 581 -15.03 -95.20 -99.56
C LEU A 581 -13.60 -95.29 -98.96
N PRO A 582 -12.51 -95.47 -99.74
CA PRO A 582 -11.15 -95.41 -99.22
C PRO A 582 -10.79 -94.12 -98.48
N GLY A 583 -11.17 -92.95 -99.01
CA GLY A 583 -10.92 -91.64 -98.39
C GLY A 583 -11.63 -91.51 -97.05
N LYS A 584 -12.92 -91.87 -96.97
CA LYS A 584 -13.67 -91.90 -95.69
C LYS A 584 -13.02 -92.84 -94.67
N GLN A 585 -12.49 -93.97 -95.13
CA GLN A 585 -11.90 -94.99 -94.26
C GLN A 585 -10.49 -94.59 -93.76
N ALA A 586 -9.73 -93.85 -94.56
CA ALA A 586 -8.45 -93.24 -94.15
C ALA A 586 -8.65 -92.12 -93.11
N GLN A 587 -9.63 -91.23 -93.33
CA GLN A 587 -10.04 -90.18 -92.38
C GLN A 587 -10.39 -90.77 -91.00
N LEU A 588 -11.13 -91.88 -90.96
CA LEU A 588 -11.46 -92.58 -89.73
C LEU A 588 -10.22 -93.05 -88.96
N SER A 589 -9.21 -93.60 -89.65
CA SER A 589 -7.95 -94.02 -89.01
C SER A 589 -7.11 -92.84 -88.52
N GLY A 590 -7.11 -91.71 -89.24
CA GLY A 590 -6.46 -90.46 -88.77
C GLY A 590 -7.08 -89.93 -87.48
N LEU A 591 -8.42 -89.82 -87.45
CA LEU A 591 -9.18 -89.42 -86.27
C LEU A 591 -8.98 -90.37 -85.06
N GLN A 592 -8.75 -91.66 -85.30
CA GLN A 592 -8.45 -92.63 -84.24
C GLN A 592 -7.06 -92.39 -83.62
N GLY A 593 -6.03 -92.07 -84.41
CA GLY A 593 -4.71 -91.71 -83.88
C GLY A 593 -4.73 -90.42 -83.03
N LEU A 594 -5.44 -89.38 -83.50
CA LEU A 594 -5.62 -88.14 -82.75
C LEU A 594 -6.30 -88.35 -81.39
N ARG A 595 -7.15 -89.38 -81.27
CA ARG A 595 -7.83 -89.73 -80.01
C ARG A 595 -6.88 -90.35 -78.97
N GLU A 596 -5.86 -91.07 -79.41
CA GLU A 596 -4.83 -91.61 -78.52
C GLU A 596 -3.88 -90.50 -78.03
N GLU A 597 -3.48 -89.58 -78.91
CA GLU A 597 -2.69 -88.38 -78.53
C GLU A 597 -3.45 -87.48 -77.53
N GLY A 598 -4.77 -87.35 -77.67
CA GLY A 598 -5.60 -86.65 -76.71
C GLY A 598 -5.53 -87.24 -75.29
N LEU A 599 -5.54 -88.57 -75.16
CA LEU A 599 -5.50 -89.24 -73.86
C LEU A 599 -4.16 -89.03 -73.12
N ASP A 600 -3.02 -89.01 -73.83
CA ASP A 600 -1.71 -88.67 -73.25
C ASP A 600 -1.67 -87.24 -72.70
N LEU A 601 -2.24 -86.27 -73.45
CA LEU A 601 -2.34 -84.88 -72.99
C LEU A 601 -3.16 -84.77 -71.69
N GLY A 602 -4.23 -85.54 -71.55
CA GLY A 602 -5.04 -85.59 -70.32
C GLY A 602 -4.24 -86.01 -69.08
N VAL A 603 -3.36 -87.01 -69.19
CA VAL A 603 -2.47 -87.45 -68.11
C VAL A 603 -1.50 -86.33 -67.68
N GLN A 604 -0.99 -85.57 -68.66
CA GLN A 604 -0.05 -84.48 -68.41
C GLN A 604 -0.74 -83.25 -67.77
N VAL A 605 -2.01 -82.99 -68.09
CA VAL A 605 -2.81 -81.93 -67.44
C VAL A 605 -3.09 -82.24 -65.97
N GLU A 606 -3.41 -83.50 -65.62
CA GLU A 606 -3.59 -83.91 -64.22
C GLU A 606 -2.31 -83.73 -63.37
N ALA A 607 -1.14 -83.99 -63.96
CA ALA A 607 0.15 -83.90 -63.29
C ALA A 607 0.52 -82.47 -62.80
N LEU A 608 -0.07 -81.41 -63.37
CA LEU A 608 0.18 -80.03 -62.95
C LEU A 608 -0.56 -79.61 -61.66
N LYS A 609 -1.63 -80.31 -61.28
CA LYS A 609 -2.53 -79.88 -60.19
C LYS A 609 -1.84 -79.58 -58.84
N PRO A 610 -0.78 -80.29 -58.40
CA PRO A 610 -0.07 -79.96 -57.16
C PRO A 610 0.59 -78.56 -57.14
N LEU A 611 0.96 -78.00 -58.29
CA LEU A 611 1.71 -76.73 -58.40
C LEU A 611 0.83 -75.47 -58.27
N ILE A 612 -0.47 -75.63 -58.03
CA ILE A 612 -1.46 -74.55 -58.07
C ILE A 612 -1.76 -73.97 -56.66
N GLN A 613 -1.48 -74.72 -55.59
CA GLN A 613 -1.94 -74.41 -54.23
C GLN A 613 -1.64 -72.94 -53.81
N GLY A 614 -2.70 -72.15 -53.69
CA GLY A 614 -2.65 -70.79 -53.15
C GLY A 614 -2.47 -69.65 -54.16
N ASN A 615 -2.34 -69.91 -55.47
CA ASN A 615 -2.30 -68.82 -56.47
C ASN A 615 -3.54 -68.79 -57.39
N PRO A 616 -4.43 -67.80 -57.27
CA PRO A 616 -5.66 -67.73 -58.07
C PRO A 616 -5.40 -67.47 -59.56
N THR A 617 -4.27 -66.85 -59.93
CA THR A 617 -3.93 -66.61 -61.34
C THR A 617 -3.44 -67.88 -62.04
N HIS A 618 -2.88 -68.83 -61.27
CA HIS A 618 -2.51 -70.17 -61.77
C HIS A 618 -3.75 -71.08 -61.83
N GLN A 619 -4.63 -70.99 -60.82
CA GLN A 619 -5.92 -71.70 -60.78
C GLN A 619 -6.77 -71.38 -62.00
N ASN A 620 -7.08 -70.11 -62.25
CA ASN A 620 -7.89 -69.68 -63.40
C ASN A 620 -7.32 -70.14 -64.76
N LYS A 621 -5.99 -70.23 -64.89
CA LYS A 621 -5.31 -70.71 -66.12
C LYS A 621 -5.43 -72.23 -66.30
N MET A 622 -5.37 -72.99 -65.21
CA MET A 622 -5.55 -74.45 -65.23
C MET A 622 -7.02 -74.84 -65.42
N ASP A 623 -7.96 -74.10 -64.84
CA ASP A 623 -9.40 -74.32 -65.06
C ASP A 623 -9.78 -74.08 -66.53
N GLN A 624 -9.22 -73.03 -67.16
CA GLN A 624 -9.33 -72.79 -68.60
C GLN A 624 -8.74 -73.94 -69.42
N LEU A 625 -7.50 -74.36 -69.12
CA LEU A 625 -6.84 -75.48 -69.82
C LEU A 625 -7.65 -76.78 -69.74
N CYS A 626 -8.23 -77.07 -68.57
CA CYS A 626 -9.09 -78.24 -68.36
C CYS A 626 -10.41 -78.14 -69.15
N SER A 627 -11.00 -76.94 -69.24
CA SER A 627 -12.20 -76.70 -70.05
C SER A 627 -11.94 -76.93 -71.54
N ASP A 628 -10.85 -76.36 -72.07
CA ASP A 628 -10.50 -76.44 -73.49
C ASP A 628 -10.09 -77.86 -73.91
N TYR A 629 -9.45 -78.60 -73.00
CA TYR A 629 -9.16 -80.03 -73.18
C TYR A 629 -10.44 -80.85 -73.28
N GLN A 630 -11.39 -80.66 -72.36
CA GLN A 630 -12.67 -81.38 -72.39
C GLN A 630 -13.54 -81.00 -73.60
N ALA A 631 -13.44 -79.76 -74.09
CA ALA A 631 -14.12 -79.34 -75.32
C ALA A 631 -13.57 -80.09 -76.54
N LEU A 632 -12.24 -80.18 -76.66
CA LEU A 632 -11.55 -80.95 -77.71
C LEU A 632 -11.92 -82.44 -77.67
N GLN A 633 -11.87 -83.07 -76.49
CA GLN A 633 -12.14 -84.51 -76.40
C GLN A 633 -13.57 -84.86 -76.87
N ARG A 634 -14.57 -84.05 -76.48
CA ARG A 634 -15.97 -84.25 -76.91
C ARG A 634 -16.15 -84.06 -78.42
N SER A 635 -15.50 -83.07 -79.03
CA SER A 635 -15.62 -82.83 -80.48
C SER A 635 -14.96 -83.94 -81.30
N LEU A 636 -13.85 -84.50 -80.81
CA LEU A 636 -13.14 -85.60 -81.45
C LEU A 636 -13.92 -86.92 -81.38
N GLU A 637 -14.53 -87.25 -80.25
CA GLU A 637 -15.40 -88.44 -80.11
C GLU A 637 -16.62 -88.35 -81.06
N ASP A 638 -17.29 -87.19 -81.10
CA ASP A 638 -18.42 -86.89 -82.00
C ASP A 638 -18.04 -86.91 -83.50
N LEU A 639 -16.79 -86.57 -83.86
CA LEU A 639 -16.28 -86.72 -85.24
C LEU A 639 -16.00 -88.17 -85.61
N VAL A 640 -15.35 -88.92 -84.71
CA VAL A 640 -15.03 -90.35 -84.91
C VAL A 640 -16.31 -91.15 -85.18
N ASP A 641 -17.37 -90.93 -84.39
CA ASP A 641 -18.62 -91.67 -84.54
C ASP A 641 -19.39 -91.32 -85.83
N ARG A 642 -19.43 -90.04 -86.23
CA ARG A 642 -19.98 -89.64 -87.55
C ARG A 642 -19.22 -90.26 -88.71
N CYS A 643 -17.88 -90.27 -88.65
CA CYS A 643 -17.04 -90.83 -89.70
C CYS A 643 -17.25 -92.36 -89.83
N GLN A 644 -17.27 -93.09 -88.71
CA GLN A 644 -17.62 -94.52 -88.68
C GLN A 644 -18.95 -94.81 -89.37
N GLN A 645 -19.98 -94.01 -89.08
CA GLN A 645 -21.31 -94.23 -89.64
C GLN A 645 -21.36 -93.97 -91.15
N SER A 646 -20.68 -92.92 -91.65
CA SER A 646 -20.58 -92.63 -93.10
C SER A 646 -19.81 -93.71 -93.87
N VAL A 647 -18.78 -94.33 -93.25
CA VAL A 647 -18.07 -95.49 -93.83
C VAL A 647 -18.98 -96.71 -93.94
N ARG A 648 -19.70 -97.06 -92.86
CA ARG A 648 -20.61 -98.24 -92.83
C ARG A 648 -21.68 -98.17 -93.92
N GLU A 649 -22.33 -97.02 -94.06
CA GLU A 649 -23.40 -96.81 -95.04
C GLU A 649 -22.88 -96.89 -96.49
N HIS A 650 -21.68 -96.35 -96.75
CA HIS A 650 -21.03 -96.46 -98.06
C HIS A 650 -20.65 -97.90 -98.40
N CYS A 651 -20.09 -98.67 -97.45
CA CYS A 651 -19.86 -100.11 -97.62
C CYS A 651 -21.14 -100.87 -98.01
N THR A 652 -22.27 -100.61 -97.32
CA THR A 652 -23.54 -101.30 -97.61
C THR A 652 -24.10 -100.96 -98.98
N PHE A 653 -23.98 -99.71 -99.44
CA PHE A 653 -24.39 -99.31 -100.79
C PHE A 653 -23.57 -100.02 -101.87
N SER A 654 -22.24 -99.90 -101.83
CA SER A 654 -21.37 -100.43 -102.90
C SER A 654 -21.47 -101.95 -103.04
N HIS A 655 -21.68 -102.66 -101.93
CA HIS A 655 -21.89 -104.12 -101.94
C HIS A 655 -23.20 -104.50 -102.66
N GLN A 656 -24.33 -103.91 -102.28
CA GLN A 656 -25.64 -104.22 -102.89
C GLN A 656 -25.71 -103.80 -104.37
N LEU A 657 -25.10 -102.66 -104.71
CA LEU A 657 -24.95 -102.19 -106.09
C LEU A 657 -24.21 -103.22 -106.96
N LEU A 658 -23.08 -103.74 -106.46
CA LEU A 658 -22.25 -104.70 -107.19
C LEU A 658 -22.99 -106.02 -107.44
N GLU A 659 -23.69 -106.56 -106.43
CA GLU A 659 -24.48 -107.79 -106.57
C GLU A 659 -25.56 -107.65 -107.65
N LEU A 660 -26.31 -106.54 -107.64
CA LEU A 660 -27.37 -106.32 -108.64
C LEU A 660 -26.78 -106.08 -110.04
N ARG A 661 -25.67 -105.35 -110.17
CA ARG A 661 -24.94 -105.18 -111.44
C ARG A 661 -24.49 -106.53 -112.03
N GLN A 662 -23.92 -107.42 -111.21
CA GLN A 662 -23.49 -108.75 -111.65
C GLN A 662 -24.66 -109.62 -112.10
N TRP A 663 -25.77 -109.63 -111.33
CA TRP A 663 -26.97 -110.37 -111.72
C TRP A 663 -27.58 -109.87 -113.03
N ILE A 664 -27.60 -108.54 -113.27
CA ILE A 664 -28.06 -107.95 -114.54
C ILE A 664 -27.20 -108.43 -115.70
N ALA A 665 -25.87 -108.41 -115.57
CA ALA A 665 -24.96 -108.80 -116.64
C ALA A 665 -25.14 -110.28 -117.04
N VAL A 666 -25.12 -111.19 -116.06
CA VAL A 666 -25.30 -112.64 -116.29
C VAL A 666 -26.67 -112.93 -116.90
N THR A 667 -27.73 -112.29 -116.41
CA THR A 667 -29.09 -112.48 -116.93
C THR A 667 -29.24 -111.93 -118.35
N THR A 668 -28.60 -110.81 -118.68
CA THR A 668 -28.59 -110.24 -120.04
C THR A 668 -27.92 -111.19 -121.02
N GLN A 669 -26.74 -111.72 -120.69
CA GLN A 669 -25.99 -112.65 -121.54
C GLN A 669 -26.75 -113.96 -121.78
N LYS A 670 -27.43 -114.50 -120.76
CA LYS A 670 -28.33 -115.65 -120.92
C LYS A 670 -29.49 -115.35 -121.89
N LEU A 671 -30.14 -114.19 -121.75
CA LEU A 671 -31.25 -113.80 -122.63
C LEU A 671 -30.83 -113.53 -124.08
N GLU A 672 -29.57 -113.11 -124.33
CA GLU A 672 -29.01 -112.99 -125.68
C GLU A 672 -28.87 -114.35 -126.37
N SER A 673 -28.43 -115.39 -125.64
CA SER A 673 -28.19 -116.72 -126.23
C SER A 673 -29.45 -117.40 -126.80
N TYR A 674 -30.64 -117.00 -126.34
CA TYR A 674 -31.92 -117.50 -126.84
C TYR A 674 -32.43 -116.76 -128.09
N GLN A 675 -31.72 -115.73 -128.61
CA GLN A 675 -32.13 -114.98 -129.82
C GLN A 675 -31.43 -115.44 -131.12
N GLY A 676 -30.53 -116.44 -131.07
CA GLY A 676 -29.81 -116.96 -132.24
C GLY A 676 -30.59 -117.99 -133.06
N ASP A 677 -30.67 -117.79 -134.38
CA ASP A 677 -31.37 -118.67 -135.31
C ASP A 677 -30.53 -119.91 -135.71
N THR A 678 -30.83 -121.05 -135.11
CA THR A 678 -30.36 -122.37 -135.55
C THR A 678 -31.34 -123.49 -135.17
N GLY A 679 -31.86 -124.21 -136.18
CA GLY A 679 -32.26 -125.64 -136.09
C GLY A 679 -33.53 -125.98 -135.28
N PRO A 680 -34.52 -126.68 -135.88
CA PRO A 680 -35.76 -127.06 -135.18
C PRO A 680 -35.59 -128.33 -134.31
N GLN A 681 -34.64 -128.34 -133.38
CA GLN A 681 -34.43 -129.47 -132.46
C GLN A 681 -34.11 -129.11 -130.99
N ASP A 682 -34.34 -127.86 -130.56
CA ASP A 682 -34.65 -127.62 -129.13
C ASP A 682 -35.53 -126.38 -128.92
N VAL A 683 -36.65 -126.60 -128.24
CA VAL A 683 -37.70 -125.59 -127.95
C VAL A 683 -38.15 -125.72 -126.48
N GLY A 684 -38.36 -126.95 -125.99
CA GLY A 684 -38.85 -127.19 -124.63
C GLY A 684 -37.87 -126.84 -123.51
N SER A 685 -36.55 -126.92 -123.75
CA SER A 685 -35.56 -126.49 -122.75
C SER A 685 -35.55 -124.97 -122.57
N ARG A 686 -35.62 -124.25 -123.69
CA ARG A 686 -35.55 -122.78 -123.78
C ARG A 686 -36.71 -122.12 -123.05
N GLU A 687 -37.92 -122.63 -123.21
CA GLU A 687 -39.12 -122.04 -122.60
C GLU A 687 -39.06 -122.12 -121.06
N HIS A 688 -38.78 -123.30 -120.50
CA HIS A 688 -38.74 -123.50 -119.05
C HIS A 688 -37.57 -122.77 -118.36
N GLU A 689 -36.44 -122.58 -119.06
CA GLU A 689 -35.32 -121.80 -118.52
C GLU A 689 -35.56 -120.29 -118.59
N VAL A 690 -36.27 -119.81 -119.61
CA VAL A 690 -36.80 -118.44 -119.65
C VAL A 690 -37.84 -118.22 -118.54
N GLU A 691 -38.72 -119.17 -118.26
CA GLU A 691 -39.66 -119.08 -117.12
C GLU A 691 -38.93 -118.93 -115.78
N ARG A 692 -37.89 -119.74 -115.51
CA ARG A 692 -37.06 -119.60 -114.30
C ARG A 692 -36.45 -118.21 -114.18
N LEU A 693 -35.78 -117.74 -115.24
CA LEU A 693 -35.19 -116.39 -115.25
C LEU A 693 -36.26 -115.31 -115.06
N VAL A 694 -37.45 -115.48 -115.65
CA VAL A 694 -38.58 -114.55 -115.52
C VAL A 694 -39.10 -114.46 -114.08
N ALA A 695 -39.03 -115.55 -113.31
CA ALA A 695 -39.46 -115.63 -111.92
C ALA A 695 -38.52 -114.97 -110.90
N GLU A 696 -37.22 -114.80 -111.20
CA GLU A 696 -36.28 -114.07 -110.32
C GLU A 696 -36.46 -112.54 -110.35
N PHE A 697 -37.03 -111.99 -111.44
CA PHE A 697 -37.15 -110.53 -111.62
C PHE A 697 -37.91 -109.79 -110.51
N PRO A 698 -39.05 -110.25 -109.96
CA PRO A 698 -39.82 -109.45 -108.99
C PRO A 698 -39.02 -109.14 -107.71
N GLU A 699 -38.18 -110.06 -107.26
CA GLU A 699 -37.31 -109.86 -106.09
C GLU A 699 -36.21 -108.82 -106.42
N LYS A 700 -35.54 -108.99 -107.57
CA LYS A 700 -34.49 -108.07 -108.02
C LYS A 700 -35.02 -106.69 -108.42
N GLU A 701 -36.29 -106.61 -108.83
CA GLU A 701 -37.01 -105.37 -109.06
C GLU A 701 -37.31 -104.61 -107.75
N ALA A 702 -37.57 -105.32 -106.65
CA ALA A 702 -37.74 -104.74 -105.32
C ALA A 702 -36.41 -104.32 -104.67
N GLN A 703 -35.28 -104.98 -105.01
CA GLN A 703 -33.95 -104.61 -104.50
C GLN A 703 -33.44 -103.28 -105.08
N ARG A 704 -33.81 -102.91 -106.32
CA ARG A 704 -33.38 -101.64 -106.94
C ARG A 704 -33.72 -100.36 -106.13
N PRO A 705 -34.98 -100.08 -105.73
CA PRO A 705 -35.29 -98.86 -104.97
C PRO A 705 -34.63 -98.82 -103.60
N LEU A 706 -34.28 -99.98 -103.01
CA LEU A 706 -33.49 -100.04 -101.77
C LEU A 706 -32.06 -99.54 -102.00
N ILE A 707 -31.43 -99.95 -103.11
CA ILE A 707 -30.09 -99.49 -103.51
C ILE A 707 -30.10 -98.00 -103.86
N GLU A 708 -31.16 -97.51 -104.53
CA GLU A 708 -31.34 -96.07 -104.79
C GLU A 708 -31.48 -95.26 -103.49
N ALA A 709 -32.19 -95.77 -102.49
CA ALA A 709 -32.29 -95.14 -101.16
C ALA A 709 -30.95 -95.13 -100.39
N HIS A 710 -30.20 -96.24 -100.40
CA HIS A 710 -28.86 -96.28 -99.81
C HIS A 710 -27.88 -95.35 -100.53
N GLY A 711 -27.96 -95.26 -101.86
CA GLY A 711 -27.14 -94.32 -102.63
C GLY A 711 -27.40 -92.86 -102.24
N LEU A 712 -28.67 -92.46 -102.04
CA LEU A 712 -29.00 -91.10 -101.57
C LEU A 712 -28.42 -90.78 -100.19
N LEU A 713 -28.48 -91.73 -99.24
CA LEU A 713 -27.85 -91.57 -97.92
C LEU A 713 -26.32 -91.41 -98.00
N VAL A 714 -25.68 -92.14 -98.92
CA VAL A 714 -24.24 -92.01 -99.20
C VAL A 714 -23.93 -90.68 -99.87
N MET A 715 -24.76 -90.21 -100.81
CA MET A 715 -24.61 -88.90 -101.45
C MET A 715 -24.67 -87.74 -100.43
N GLU A 716 -25.62 -87.77 -99.49
CA GLU A 716 -25.74 -86.77 -98.43
C GLU A 716 -24.48 -86.68 -97.54
N LYS A 717 -23.74 -87.79 -97.39
CA LYS A 717 -22.61 -87.93 -96.47
C LYS A 717 -21.26 -88.07 -97.18
N SER A 718 -21.13 -87.57 -98.41
CA SER A 718 -19.90 -87.59 -99.24
C SER A 718 -19.57 -86.21 -99.79
N SER A 719 -18.37 -86.03 -100.36
CA SER A 719 -18.05 -84.82 -101.14
C SER A 719 -19.02 -84.67 -102.33
N PRO A 720 -19.22 -83.46 -102.90
CA PRO A 720 -20.07 -83.28 -104.07
C PRO A 720 -19.57 -84.07 -105.30
N GLU A 721 -18.25 -84.28 -105.46
CA GLU A 721 -17.73 -85.18 -106.51
C GLU A 721 -18.03 -86.65 -106.21
N GLY A 722 -18.05 -87.05 -104.93
CA GLY A 722 -18.42 -88.39 -104.49
C GLY A 722 -19.90 -88.68 -104.72
N ALA A 723 -20.76 -87.72 -104.37
CA ALA A 723 -22.19 -87.78 -104.63
C ALA A 723 -22.50 -87.89 -106.14
N ALA A 724 -21.77 -87.15 -106.98
CA ALA A 724 -21.90 -87.25 -108.44
C ALA A 724 -21.51 -88.64 -108.99
N VAL A 725 -20.46 -89.28 -108.44
CA VAL A 725 -20.09 -90.66 -108.80
C VAL A 725 -21.19 -91.64 -108.42
N VAL A 726 -21.69 -91.59 -107.19
CA VAL A 726 -22.79 -92.46 -106.71
C VAL A 726 -24.08 -92.26 -107.53
N GLN A 727 -24.38 -91.02 -107.92
CA GLN A 727 -25.53 -90.72 -108.77
C GLN A 727 -25.39 -91.31 -110.19
N GLU A 728 -24.19 -91.25 -110.77
CA GLU A 728 -23.91 -91.86 -112.08
C GLU A 728 -23.93 -93.39 -112.00
N GLU A 729 -23.42 -93.98 -110.92
CA GLU A 729 -23.52 -95.42 -110.69
C GLU A 729 -24.98 -95.92 -110.60
N LEU A 730 -25.87 -95.13 -109.99
CA LEU A 730 -27.31 -95.39 -110.01
C LEU A 730 -27.93 -95.18 -111.41
N ARG A 731 -27.46 -94.20 -112.19
CA ARG A 731 -27.93 -93.96 -113.57
C ARG A 731 -27.60 -95.14 -114.48
N GLU A 732 -26.36 -95.60 -114.46
CA GLU A 732 -25.90 -96.80 -115.18
C GLU A 732 -26.72 -98.04 -114.79
N LEU A 733 -26.93 -98.27 -113.49
CA LEU A 733 -27.74 -99.38 -112.98
C LEU A 733 -29.18 -99.31 -113.53
N ALA A 734 -29.79 -98.13 -113.51
CA ALA A 734 -31.13 -97.91 -114.03
C ALA A 734 -31.22 -98.04 -115.56
N GLU A 735 -30.12 -97.88 -116.29
CA GLU A 735 -30.04 -98.08 -117.75
C GLU A 735 -29.84 -99.55 -118.11
N ALA A 736 -28.93 -100.24 -117.43
CA ALA A 736 -28.76 -101.68 -117.56
C ALA A 736 -30.05 -102.44 -117.20
N TRP A 737 -30.75 -102.03 -116.12
CA TRP A 737 -32.05 -102.59 -115.74
C TRP A 737 -33.14 -102.32 -116.80
N ARG A 738 -33.15 -101.13 -117.42
CA ARG A 738 -34.08 -100.81 -118.53
C ARG A 738 -33.81 -101.65 -119.78
N ALA A 739 -32.54 -101.81 -120.17
CA ALA A 739 -32.15 -102.64 -121.31
C ALA A 739 -32.51 -104.12 -121.09
N LEU A 740 -32.22 -104.66 -119.91
CA LEU A 740 -32.59 -106.01 -119.50
C LEU A 740 -34.11 -106.22 -119.51
N ARG A 741 -34.89 -105.29 -118.95
CA ARG A 741 -36.37 -105.32 -119.03
C ARG A 741 -36.87 -105.30 -120.47
N LEU A 742 -36.26 -104.51 -121.36
CA LEU A 742 -36.68 -104.42 -122.75
C LEU A 742 -36.41 -105.74 -123.49
N ARG A 743 -35.25 -106.37 -123.28
CA ARG A 743 -34.97 -107.73 -123.77
C ARG A 743 -35.95 -108.76 -123.22
N LYS A 744 -36.19 -108.79 -121.90
CA LYS A 744 -37.22 -109.64 -121.28
C LYS A 744 -38.60 -109.38 -121.90
N LYS A 745 -39.00 -108.13 -122.15
CA LYS A 745 -40.28 -107.80 -122.80
C LYS A 745 -40.32 -108.23 -124.26
N ASN A 746 -39.24 -108.11 -125.02
CA ASN A 746 -39.19 -108.55 -126.41
C ASN A 746 -39.33 -110.08 -126.50
N LEU A 747 -38.56 -110.82 -125.70
CA LEU A 747 -38.66 -112.28 -125.56
C LEU A 747 -40.06 -112.69 -125.06
N LEU A 748 -40.59 -112.04 -124.02
CA LEU A 748 -41.96 -112.22 -123.56
C LEU A 748 -43.02 -111.63 -124.49
N SER A 749 -42.69 -111.00 -125.62
CA SER A 749 -43.67 -110.49 -126.63
C SER A 749 -43.67 -111.31 -127.91
N LEU A 750 -42.54 -111.94 -128.23
CA LEU A 750 -42.52 -113.18 -129.01
C LEU A 750 -43.41 -114.25 -128.34
N ILE A 751 -43.69 -114.07 -127.03
CA ILE A 751 -44.64 -114.85 -126.22
C ILE A 751 -46.04 -114.13 -125.89
N ARG A 752 -46.21 -112.81 -125.44
CA ARG A 752 -47.45 -112.07 -124.75
C ARG A 752 -47.44 -110.46 -124.21
N ASN A 753 -48.35 -109.72 -123.32
CA ASN A 753 -48.34 -108.25 -122.54
C ASN A 753 -49.54 -107.48 -121.52
N TRP A 754 -49.47 -106.47 -120.44
CA TRP A 754 -50.53 -105.43 -119.64
C TRP A 754 -50.31 -104.46 -118.21
N GLN A 755 -51.24 -103.51 -117.54
CA GLN A 755 -51.49 -102.84 -116.03
C GLN A 755 -51.95 -101.25 -115.45
N LEU A 756 -52.29 -100.76 -114.09
CA LEU A 756 -53.03 -99.41 -113.43
C LEU A 756 -52.91 -98.67 -111.84
N PRO A 757 -53.58 -97.48 -111.25
CA PRO A 757 -53.38 -96.47 -109.94
C PRO A 757 -54.49 -95.70 -108.82
N ARG A 758 -54.30 -94.60 -107.84
CA ARG A 758 -55.18 -93.88 -106.60
C ARG A 758 -54.89 -92.43 -105.65
N MET A 759 -55.62 -91.84 -104.51
CA MET A 759 -55.73 -90.33 -103.77
C MET A 759 -56.23 -89.83 -102.15
N GLU A 760 -56.31 -88.50 -101.48
CA GLU A 760 -56.99 -87.84 -100.08
C GLU A 760 -56.55 -86.51 -98.99
N VAL A 761 -57.31 -85.75 -97.95
CA VAL A 761 -57.04 -84.40 -96.93
C VAL A 761 -57.93 -83.76 -95.55
N ASP A 762 -57.56 -82.86 -94.43
CA ASP A 762 -58.29 -81.74 -93.36
C ASP A 762 -57.72 -81.15 -91.79
N SER A 763 -58.03 -80.23 -90.65
CA SER A 763 -58.59 -78.83 -89.89
C SER A 763 -58.26 -78.39 -88.23
N GLY A 764 -58.50 -77.39 -87.13
CA GLY A 764 -59.10 -76.00 -86.39
C GLY A 764 -58.83 -75.56 -84.71
N LYS A 765 -59.16 -74.56 -83.62
CA LYS A 765 -59.71 -73.11 -82.97
C LYS A 765 -59.77 -72.74 -81.24
N LYS A 766 -60.00 -71.69 -80.19
CA LYS A 766 -60.00 -70.13 -79.53
C LYS A 766 -60.37 -69.64 -77.86
N MET A 767 -60.19 -68.38 -77.08
CA MET A 767 -60.42 -67.87 -75.48
C MET A 767 -60.74 -66.28 -74.74
N VAL A 768 -60.87 -65.80 -73.32
CA VAL A 768 -61.24 -64.35 -72.46
C VAL A 768 -61.27 -64.06 -70.71
N PHE A 769 -61.47 -63.03 -69.63
CA PHE A 769 -61.55 -61.47 -68.93
C PHE A 769 -61.82 -60.98 -67.23
N THR A 770 -61.82 -59.66 -66.48
CA THR A 770 -61.92 -59.09 -64.86
C THR A 770 -62.25 -57.51 -64.09
N ASN A 771 -62.32 -57.03 -62.66
CA ASN A 771 -62.68 -55.60 -61.79
C ASN A 771 -62.41 -55.17 -60.08
N ASN A 772 -62.63 -54.16 -58.97
CA ASN A 772 -63.19 -52.72 -58.22
C ASN A 772 -62.82 -52.14 -56.57
N ILE A 773 -63.09 -51.12 -55.47
CA ILE A 773 -63.72 -49.69 -54.77
C ILE A 773 -63.52 -48.99 -53.10
N PRO A 774 -63.80 -47.66 -52.44
CA PRO A 774 -63.52 -46.86 -50.94
C PRO A 774 -64.33 -45.57 -49.97
N LYS A 775 -63.99 -44.86 -48.67
CA LYS A 775 -64.68 -43.65 -47.66
C LYS A 775 -64.11 -42.69 -46.24
N SER A 776 -64.71 -41.57 -45.41
CA SER A 776 -64.26 -40.51 -44.14
C SER A 776 -65.13 -39.64 -42.82
N GLY A 777 -64.75 -38.55 -41.83
CA GLY A 777 -65.42 -37.70 -40.49
C GLY A 777 -64.97 -36.28 -39.46
N PHE A 778 -65.58 -35.60 -38.24
CA PHE A 778 -65.33 -34.18 -37.31
C PHE A 778 -65.68 -33.58 -35.63
N LEU A 779 -65.82 -32.21 -35.01
CA LEU A 779 -65.71 -31.36 -33.51
C LEU A 779 -66.79 -30.26 -32.70
N ILE A 780 -66.80 -29.75 -31.34
CA ILE A 780 -67.30 -28.38 -30.58
C ILE A 780 -67.36 -28.08 -28.93
N GLU A 781 -67.65 -26.84 -28.34
CA GLU A 781 -67.57 -26.14 -26.91
C GLU A 781 -68.76 -26.19 -25.80
N PRO A 782 -68.98 -25.32 -24.70
CA PRO A 782 -68.21 -24.39 -23.76
C PRO A 782 -68.62 -24.32 -22.20
N THR A 783 -68.07 -23.34 -21.42
CA THR A 783 -68.50 -22.73 -20.07
C THR A 783 -68.33 -23.53 -18.73
N ASP A 784 -68.28 -23.02 -17.47
CA ASP A 784 -67.95 -21.73 -16.72
C ASP A 784 -67.70 -22.11 -15.18
N PRO A 785 -68.18 -21.56 -14.01
CA PRO A 785 -68.50 -20.20 -13.45
C PRO A 785 -68.03 -19.85 -11.97
N ILE A 786 -68.31 -18.60 -11.50
CA ILE A 786 -68.35 -17.98 -10.12
C ILE A 786 -67.06 -17.76 -9.23
N PRO A 787 -66.96 -16.64 -8.43
CA PRO A 787 -65.82 -15.71 -8.62
C PRO A 787 -65.24 -14.97 -7.38
N ARG A 788 -64.34 -13.99 -7.61
CA ARG A 788 -64.22 -12.76 -6.78
C ARG A 788 -64.22 -11.46 -7.63
N HIS A 789 -65.29 -10.69 -7.48
CA HIS A 789 -65.44 -9.26 -7.82
C HIS A 789 -64.72 -8.37 -6.78
N ARG A 790 -64.60 -7.03 -6.83
CA ARG A 790 -64.87 -5.88 -7.78
C ARG A 790 -63.93 -4.73 -7.30
N ARG A 791 -63.69 -3.58 -7.95
CA ARG A 791 -64.13 -2.87 -9.18
C ARG A 791 -62.88 -2.10 -9.71
N ARG A 792 -62.84 -1.69 -10.99
CA ARG A 792 -62.16 -0.44 -11.46
C ARG A 792 -62.90 0.76 -10.82
N ALA A 793 -62.78 2.04 -11.15
CA ALA A 793 -61.69 2.92 -11.53
C ALA A 793 -62.00 4.25 -10.78
N ASP A 794 -61.16 5.26 -10.90
CA ASP A 794 -61.51 6.54 -11.55
C ASP A 794 -60.40 7.55 -11.22
N LEU A 795 -60.01 8.35 -12.22
CA LEU A 795 -59.18 9.55 -12.03
C LEU A 795 -60.12 10.74 -12.10
N PRO A 796 -60.16 11.57 -11.06
CA PRO A 796 -59.96 12.98 -11.31
C PRO A 796 -58.88 13.61 -10.42
N ARG A 797 -58.15 14.51 -11.07
CA ARG A 797 -57.25 15.53 -10.54
C ARG A 797 -57.93 16.41 -9.48
N GLU A 798 -57.43 16.40 -8.26
CA GLU A 798 -57.58 17.47 -7.26
C GLU A 798 -56.20 17.79 -6.61
N ASP A 799 -55.21 18.01 -7.48
CA ASP A 799 -53.78 18.22 -7.14
C ASP A 799 -53.47 19.65 -6.64
N GLU A 800 -54.50 20.38 -6.19
CA GLU A 800 -54.45 21.81 -5.84
C GLU A 800 -54.98 22.09 -4.41
N GLY A 801 -55.67 21.13 -3.75
CA GLY A 801 -56.23 21.33 -2.41
C GLY A 801 -55.27 21.07 -1.24
N SER A 802 -54.54 19.95 -1.28
CA SER A 802 -53.64 19.52 -0.19
C SER A 802 -52.51 20.51 0.10
N HIS A 803 -52.12 21.29 -0.90
CA HIS A 803 -51.03 22.26 -0.82
C HIS A 803 -51.43 23.54 -0.05
N GLU A 804 -52.71 23.95 -0.11
CA GLU A 804 -53.24 25.03 0.74
C GLU A 804 -53.42 24.54 2.18
N ASP A 805 -53.95 23.32 2.39
CA ASP A 805 -54.11 22.73 3.72
C ASP A 805 -52.76 22.59 4.45
N PHE A 806 -51.74 22.05 3.77
CA PHE A 806 -50.38 21.95 4.34
C PHE A 806 -49.80 23.33 4.66
N ALA A 807 -49.86 24.28 3.72
CA ALA A 807 -49.33 25.62 3.93
C ALA A 807 -50.09 26.39 5.03
N GLN A 808 -51.39 26.13 5.21
CA GLN A 808 -52.17 26.73 6.28
C GLN A 808 -51.86 26.08 7.64
N LEU A 809 -51.68 24.76 7.71
CA LEU A 809 -51.22 24.07 8.92
C LEU A 809 -49.81 24.52 9.33
N LEU A 810 -48.92 24.73 8.37
CA LEU A 810 -47.57 25.26 8.59
C LEU A 810 -47.63 26.69 9.16
N ARG A 811 -48.34 27.62 8.51
CA ARG A 811 -48.56 28.99 9.04
C ARG A 811 -49.24 29.00 10.41
N ASN A 812 -50.21 28.12 10.64
CA ASN A 812 -50.88 27.99 11.94
C ASN A 812 -49.89 27.57 13.04
N PHE A 813 -49.01 26.60 12.76
CA PHE A 813 -47.99 26.15 13.71
C PHE A 813 -46.88 27.19 13.94
N GLU A 814 -46.40 27.87 12.89
CA GLU A 814 -45.48 29.01 13.00
C GLU A 814 -46.03 30.10 13.90
N GLN A 815 -47.26 30.55 13.66
CA GLN A 815 -47.89 31.62 14.44
C GLN A 815 -48.10 31.19 15.90
N TRP A 816 -48.55 29.95 16.13
CA TRP A 816 -48.67 29.38 17.48
C TRP A 816 -47.31 29.37 18.20
N LEU A 817 -46.28 28.83 17.55
CA LEU A 817 -44.93 28.70 18.11
C LEU A 817 -44.29 30.07 18.37
N HIS A 818 -44.45 31.03 17.46
CA HIS A 818 -43.98 32.40 17.64
C HIS A 818 -44.70 33.11 18.79
N VAL A 819 -46.02 32.94 18.93
CA VAL A 819 -46.79 33.50 20.05
C VAL A 819 -46.31 32.91 21.38
N GLU A 820 -46.24 31.58 21.53
CA GLU A 820 -45.81 30.96 22.80
C GLU A 820 -44.33 31.26 23.12
N ASN A 821 -43.44 31.26 22.14
CA ASN A 821 -42.03 31.63 22.32
C ASN A 821 -41.89 33.12 22.70
N SER A 822 -42.73 34.01 22.16
CA SER A 822 -42.76 35.42 22.58
C SER A 822 -43.27 35.62 24.01
N LYS A 823 -44.26 34.81 24.46
CA LYS A 823 -44.67 34.75 25.87
C LYS A 823 -43.52 34.26 26.75
N LEU A 824 -42.88 33.16 26.38
CA LEU A 824 -41.76 32.57 27.11
C LEU A 824 -40.60 33.56 27.27
N VAL A 825 -40.19 34.26 26.20
CA VAL A 825 -39.15 35.29 26.27
C VAL A 825 -39.56 36.45 27.19
N ARG A 826 -40.82 36.92 27.13
CA ARG A 826 -41.34 37.95 28.05
C ARG A 826 -41.36 37.49 29.51
N ILE A 827 -41.69 36.22 29.78
CA ILE A 827 -41.70 35.63 31.13
C ILE A 827 -40.28 35.42 31.66
N ILE A 828 -39.34 34.99 30.81
CA ILE A 828 -37.90 34.89 31.14
C ILE A 828 -37.34 36.28 31.48
N ALA A 829 -37.74 37.31 30.73
CA ALA A 829 -37.34 38.71 30.92
C ALA A 829 -38.10 39.45 32.05
N MET A 830 -39.10 38.84 32.71
CA MET A 830 -39.75 39.47 33.86
C MET A 830 -38.74 39.67 35.01
N ARG A 831 -38.52 40.93 35.38
CA ARG A 831 -37.68 41.35 36.51
C ARG A 831 -38.33 40.86 37.81
N MET A 832 -37.63 40.03 38.58
CA MET A 832 -38.16 39.44 39.82
C MET A 832 -37.63 40.24 41.02
N ALA A 833 -38.50 41.02 41.66
CA ALA A 833 -38.15 41.81 42.84
C ALA A 833 -38.71 41.22 44.15
N THR A 834 -39.75 40.39 44.04
CA THR A 834 -40.47 39.83 45.19
C THR A 834 -40.78 38.33 45.01
N ALA A 835 -41.04 37.65 46.12
CA ALA A 835 -41.62 36.29 46.11
C ALA A 835 -43.02 36.25 45.45
N LYS A 836 -43.70 37.41 45.40
CA LYS A 836 -44.82 37.78 44.52
C LYS A 836 -44.57 37.32 43.08
N ASP A 837 -43.55 37.95 42.51
CA ASP A 837 -43.20 37.86 41.10
C ASP A 837 -42.74 36.45 40.71
N LEU A 838 -41.92 35.83 41.57
CA LEU A 838 -41.48 34.43 41.44
C LEU A 838 -42.66 33.48 41.24
N ARG A 839 -43.67 33.51 42.12
CA ARG A 839 -44.87 32.65 42.00
C ARG A 839 -45.69 32.98 40.74
N THR A 840 -45.76 34.26 40.33
CA THR A 840 -46.44 34.60 39.06
C THR A 840 -45.66 34.18 37.81
N ARG A 841 -44.33 34.07 37.88
CA ARG A 841 -43.49 33.50 36.82
C ARG A 841 -43.66 31.99 36.76
N GLU A 842 -43.64 31.32 37.91
CA GLU A 842 -43.87 29.88 38.05
C GLU A 842 -45.21 29.45 37.44
N MET A 843 -46.33 30.07 37.86
CA MET A 843 -47.65 29.76 37.30
C MET A 843 -47.73 30.01 35.77
N LYS A 844 -47.09 31.06 35.26
CA LYS A 844 -47.06 31.36 33.81
C LYS A 844 -46.17 30.41 33.02
N LEU A 845 -45.13 29.82 33.62
CA LEU A 845 -44.33 28.77 32.99
C LEU A 845 -45.09 27.44 32.99
N GLN A 846 -45.79 27.11 34.08
CA GLN A 846 -46.70 25.95 34.14
C GLN A 846 -47.84 26.07 33.13
N GLU A 847 -48.39 27.28 32.90
CA GLU A 847 -49.37 27.56 31.84
C GLU A 847 -48.81 27.26 30.44
N LEU A 848 -47.55 27.64 30.16
CA LEU A 848 -46.89 27.32 28.89
C LEU A 848 -46.52 25.84 28.75
N GLU A 849 -46.11 25.17 29.83
CA GLU A 849 -45.85 23.72 29.86
C GLU A 849 -47.13 22.91 29.59
N ALA A 850 -48.27 23.34 30.17
CA ALA A 850 -49.58 22.73 29.92
C ALA A 850 -50.05 22.82 28.45
N ARG A 851 -49.49 23.76 27.66
CA ARG A 851 -49.77 23.90 26.21
C ARG A 851 -48.77 23.19 25.29
N VAL A 852 -47.71 22.58 25.82
CA VAL A 852 -46.78 21.76 25.01
C VAL A 852 -47.48 20.60 24.28
N PRO A 853 -48.48 19.89 24.85
CA PRO A 853 -49.24 18.87 24.13
C PRO A 853 -50.06 19.43 22.95
N GLU A 854 -50.56 20.67 23.06
CA GLU A 854 -51.31 21.34 22.00
C GLU A 854 -50.41 21.61 20.79
N GLY A 855 -49.22 22.19 21.02
CA GLY A 855 -48.19 22.38 20.00
C GLY A 855 -47.68 21.06 19.42
N GLN A 856 -47.60 20.00 20.24
CA GLN A 856 -47.18 18.68 19.78
C GLN A 856 -48.22 18.08 18.82
N HIS A 857 -49.51 18.21 19.12
CA HIS A 857 -50.59 17.77 18.25
C HIS A 857 -50.65 18.58 16.94
N LEU A 858 -50.42 19.90 16.99
CA LEU A 858 -50.31 20.73 15.79
C LEU A 858 -49.13 20.30 14.90
N PHE A 859 -47.96 20.05 15.49
CA PHE A 859 -46.78 19.57 14.77
C PHE A 859 -46.97 18.15 14.21
N GLU A 860 -47.62 17.24 14.94
CA GLU A 860 -47.93 15.89 14.45
C GLU A 860 -48.96 15.87 13.33
N ASN A 861 -49.90 16.81 13.29
CA ASN A 861 -50.83 16.94 12.16
C ASN A 861 -50.14 17.50 10.91
N LEU A 862 -49.17 18.42 11.08
CA LEU A 862 -48.30 18.90 10.01
C LEU A 862 -47.47 17.74 9.42
N LEU A 863 -46.91 16.86 10.26
CA LEU A 863 -46.15 15.68 9.84
C LEU A 863 -46.98 14.53 9.22
N ARG A 864 -48.32 14.58 9.25
CA ARG A 864 -49.20 13.54 8.69
C ARG A 864 -49.56 13.75 7.21
N LEU A 865 -49.26 14.92 6.67
CA LEU A 865 -49.37 15.24 5.25
C LEU A 865 -47.96 15.18 4.64
N GLU A 866 -47.75 14.36 3.61
CA GLU A 866 -46.42 14.21 3.00
C GLU A 866 -45.97 15.54 2.35
N PRO A 867 -44.76 16.06 2.68
CA PRO A 867 -44.27 17.28 2.07
C PRO A 867 -43.98 17.10 0.57
N ALA A 868 -44.54 17.99 -0.25
CA ALA A 868 -44.06 18.17 -1.62
C ALA A 868 -42.59 18.60 -1.61
N ARG A 869 -41.84 18.26 -2.66
CA ARG A 869 -40.35 18.34 -2.74
C ARG A 869 -39.71 19.75 -2.60
N GLY A 870 -40.46 20.78 -2.22
CA GLY A 870 -39.97 22.16 -2.03
C GLY A 870 -39.96 22.69 -0.60
N THR A 871 -40.76 22.13 0.33
CA THR A 871 -40.96 22.72 1.69
C THR A 871 -40.16 22.04 2.80
N SER A 872 -39.19 21.19 2.45
CA SER A 872 -38.41 20.39 3.41
C SER A 872 -37.62 21.25 4.41
N ASP A 873 -36.98 22.32 3.92
CA ASP A 873 -36.05 23.13 4.71
C ASP A 873 -36.79 23.99 5.75
N GLU A 874 -37.94 24.58 5.36
CA GLU A 874 -38.84 25.30 6.26
C GLU A 874 -39.35 24.39 7.40
N LEU A 875 -39.61 23.12 7.09
CA LEU A 875 -40.06 22.10 8.05
C LEU A 875 -38.94 21.69 9.02
N GLU A 876 -37.69 21.59 8.55
CA GLU A 876 -36.51 21.33 9.38
C GLU A 876 -36.21 22.50 10.33
N ASP A 877 -36.28 23.75 9.84
CA ASP A 877 -36.15 24.96 10.65
C ASP A 877 -37.25 25.07 11.70
N LEU A 878 -38.50 24.78 11.34
CA LEU A 878 -39.63 24.69 12.29
C LEU A 878 -39.39 23.60 13.35
N ARG A 879 -38.89 22.42 12.96
CA ARG A 879 -38.54 21.35 13.90
C ARG A 879 -37.43 21.80 14.86
N TYR A 880 -36.44 22.54 14.38
CA TYR A 880 -35.39 23.10 15.21
C TYR A 880 -35.92 24.17 16.18
N GLN A 881 -36.75 25.11 15.71
CA GLN A 881 -37.38 26.12 16.56
C GLN A 881 -38.30 25.51 17.63
N TRP A 882 -39.05 24.45 17.30
CA TRP A 882 -39.92 23.72 18.24
C TRP A 882 -39.12 23.02 19.33
N MET A 883 -38.02 22.36 18.97
CA MET A 883 -37.10 21.74 19.93
C MET A 883 -36.39 22.79 20.81
N LEU A 884 -36.01 23.94 20.23
CA LEU A 884 -35.40 25.04 20.97
C LEU A 884 -36.38 25.70 21.96
N TYR A 885 -37.65 25.85 21.59
CA TYR A 885 -38.71 26.30 22.51
C TYR A 885 -38.88 25.33 23.68
N LYS A 886 -39.00 24.02 23.40
CA LYS A 886 -39.10 22.97 24.43
C LYS A 886 -37.92 22.97 25.40
N SER A 887 -36.69 23.15 24.90
CA SER A 887 -35.51 23.27 25.78
C SER A 887 -35.63 24.51 26.66
N LYS A 888 -35.77 25.70 26.06
CA LYS A 888 -35.86 26.98 26.79
C LYS A 888 -36.93 26.98 27.87
N LEU A 889 -38.09 26.38 27.59
CA LEU A 889 -39.19 26.25 28.55
C LEU A 889 -38.77 25.38 29.75
N LYS A 890 -38.30 24.16 29.49
CA LYS A 890 -37.82 23.21 30.50
C LYS A 890 -36.64 23.75 31.33
N ASP A 891 -35.69 24.38 30.67
CA ASP A 891 -34.53 25.02 31.30
C ASP A 891 -34.98 26.17 32.23
N SER A 892 -36.00 26.93 31.83
CA SER A 892 -36.58 28.00 32.66
C SER A 892 -37.37 27.50 33.88
N GLY A 893 -37.98 26.30 33.79
CA GLY A 893 -38.58 25.60 34.93
C GLY A 893 -37.54 25.05 35.91
N HIS A 894 -36.46 24.44 35.39
CA HIS A 894 -35.37 23.92 36.22
C HIS A 894 -34.66 25.01 37.06
N LEU A 895 -34.58 26.25 36.55
CA LEU A 895 -34.03 27.39 37.30
C LEU A 895 -34.89 27.81 38.50
N LEU A 896 -36.21 27.58 38.49
CA LEU A 896 -37.07 27.85 39.64
C LEU A 896 -36.95 26.74 40.70
N ALA A 897 -36.87 25.48 40.26
CA ALA A 897 -36.76 24.32 41.14
C ALA A 897 -35.49 24.32 42.04
N GLN A 898 -34.45 25.07 41.66
CA GLN A 898 -33.23 25.25 42.46
C GLN A 898 -33.34 26.35 43.54
N SER A 899 -34.47 27.05 43.64
CA SER A 899 -34.65 28.25 44.50
C SER A 899 -35.60 28.06 45.69
N SER A 900 -35.58 26.87 46.31
CA SER A 900 -36.32 26.57 47.55
C SER A 900 -35.38 26.28 48.74
N PRO A 901 -35.55 26.90 49.92
CA PRO A 901 -34.61 26.75 51.05
C PRO A 901 -35.04 25.72 52.12
N GLY A 902 -34.07 24.97 52.65
CA GLY A 902 -34.22 23.95 53.72
C GLY A 902 -33.95 22.52 53.22
N GLU A 903 -33.34 21.61 53.99
CA GLU A 903 -32.76 21.67 55.35
C GLU A 903 -31.64 20.60 55.48
N LEU A 904 -30.88 20.55 56.58
CA LEU A 904 -29.65 19.73 56.72
C LEU A 904 -29.83 18.47 57.58
N THR A 905 -29.34 17.30 57.12
CA THR A 905 -28.47 16.32 57.86
C THR A 905 -28.28 14.99 57.11
N GLY A 906 -27.20 14.26 57.40
CA GLY A 906 -27.05 12.82 57.08
C GLY A 906 -25.83 12.42 56.23
N PHE A 907 -24.91 11.63 56.80
CA PHE A 907 -23.74 11.05 56.12
C PHE A 907 -23.85 9.52 55.98
N GLN A 908 -23.51 8.93 54.82
CA GLN A 908 -22.53 7.83 54.76
C GLN A 908 -22.10 7.40 53.33
N LYS A 909 -20.78 7.21 53.18
CA LYS A 909 -20.01 6.32 52.26
C LYS A 909 -20.21 6.43 50.72
N ALA A 910 -19.08 6.30 50.02
CA ALA A 910 -18.95 6.39 48.56
C ALA A 910 -18.71 5.01 47.91
N PRO A 911 -18.73 4.89 46.57
CA PRO A 911 -17.48 5.18 45.82
C PRO A 911 -17.63 5.98 44.50
N ARG A 912 -16.54 6.67 44.15
CA ARG A 912 -16.14 7.24 42.84
C ARG A 912 -17.21 7.41 41.73
N GLY A 913 -17.62 8.66 41.49
CA GLY A 913 -18.21 9.12 40.21
C GLY A 913 -17.69 10.52 39.84
N ARG A 914 -17.17 10.71 38.61
CA ARG A 914 -16.52 11.97 38.17
C ARG A 914 -17.56 12.97 37.64
N GLY A 915 -18.10 13.83 38.51
CA GLY A 915 -19.14 14.82 38.18
C GLY A 915 -18.62 16.19 37.67
N LEU A 916 -19.47 16.90 36.91
CA LEU A 916 -19.13 18.01 35.99
C LEU A 916 -18.53 19.33 36.56
N GLY A 917 -18.21 19.42 37.86
CA GLY A 917 -17.63 20.64 38.47
C GLY A 917 -16.32 21.14 37.84
N SER A 918 -15.65 20.32 37.02
CA SER A 918 -14.41 20.70 36.33
C SER A 918 -14.60 21.58 35.09
N ILE A 919 -15.79 21.65 34.46
CA ILE A 919 -15.91 22.25 33.12
C ILE A 919 -16.00 23.77 33.19
N LEU A 920 -16.94 24.33 33.95
CA LEU A 920 -17.10 25.79 34.08
C LEU A 920 -15.84 26.47 34.64
N ARG A 921 -15.18 25.84 35.63
CA ARG A 921 -13.90 26.35 36.15
C ARG A 921 -12.79 26.33 35.09
N LYS A 922 -12.75 25.33 34.20
CA LYS A 922 -11.81 25.31 33.07
C LYS A 922 -12.13 26.35 32.00
N VAL A 923 -13.41 26.56 31.66
CA VAL A 923 -13.81 27.57 30.66
C VAL A 923 -13.42 28.97 31.13
N CYS A 924 -13.74 29.35 32.38
CA CYS A 924 -13.36 30.66 32.90
C CYS A 924 -11.83 30.82 33.07
N CYS A 925 -11.13 29.79 33.56
CA CYS A 925 -9.66 29.81 33.70
C CYS A 925 -8.89 29.71 32.38
N VAL A 926 -9.55 29.51 31.23
CA VAL A 926 -8.92 29.56 29.90
C VAL A 926 -9.33 30.82 29.14
N ALA A 927 -10.62 31.20 29.16
CA ALA A 927 -11.11 32.36 28.43
C ALA A 927 -10.53 33.70 28.94
N LEU A 928 -10.46 33.90 30.26
CA LEU A 928 -9.92 35.13 30.84
C LEU A 928 -8.44 35.37 30.48
N PRO A 929 -7.50 34.42 30.69
CA PRO A 929 -6.11 34.64 30.27
C PRO A 929 -5.97 34.75 28.75
N LEU A 930 -6.81 34.11 27.93
CA LEU A 930 -6.82 34.33 26.48
C LEU A 930 -7.25 35.75 26.10
N GLN A 931 -8.25 36.33 26.77
CA GLN A 931 -8.68 37.71 26.54
C GLN A 931 -7.65 38.73 27.03
N VAL A 932 -6.99 38.47 28.17
CA VAL A 932 -5.87 39.27 28.66
C VAL A 932 -4.65 39.16 27.74
N LEU A 933 -4.34 37.96 27.21
CA LEU A 933 -3.28 37.74 26.23
C LEU A 933 -3.57 38.45 24.90
N LEU A 934 -4.83 38.45 24.44
CA LEU A 934 -5.25 39.18 23.24
C LEU A 934 -5.12 40.70 23.42
N LEU A 935 -5.51 41.22 24.60
CA LEU A 935 -5.29 42.62 24.97
C LEU A 935 -3.80 42.96 25.09
N PHE A 936 -2.97 42.04 25.60
CA PHE A 936 -1.52 42.20 25.69
C PHE A 936 -0.86 42.20 24.30
N PHE A 937 -1.30 41.36 23.37
CA PHE A 937 -0.84 41.41 21.97
C PHE A 937 -1.28 42.71 21.26
N LEU A 938 -2.50 43.20 21.50
CA LEU A 938 -2.94 44.51 21.03
C LEU A 938 -2.09 45.65 21.63
N LEU A 939 -1.69 45.55 22.90
CA LEU A 939 -0.80 46.51 23.53
C LEU A 939 0.62 46.43 22.96
N LEU A 940 1.15 45.24 22.68
CA LEU A 940 2.44 45.05 22.00
C LEU A 940 2.44 45.65 20.58
N LEU A 941 1.35 45.45 19.82
CA LEU A 941 1.15 46.05 18.50
C LEU A 941 1.08 47.59 18.54
N LEU A 942 0.74 48.17 19.69
CA LEU A 942 0.76 49.62 19.93
C LEU A 942 2.08 50.14 20.52
N LEU A 943 2.99 49.26 20.93
CA LEU A 943 4.28 49.59 21.56
C LEU A 943 5.50 49.22 20.69
N LEU A 944 5.29 48.60 19.54
CA LEU A 944 6.35 48.32 18.56
C LEU A 944 6.80 49.62 17.86
N PRO A 945 8.06 50.06 18.02
CA PRO A 945 8.61 51.12 17.18
C PRO A 945 8.80 50.58 15.75
N VAL A 946 8.51 51.41 14.75
CA VAL A 946 8.78 51.06 13.35
C VAL A 946 10.29 51.11 13.12
N GLY A 947 10.91 49.93 13.05
CA GLY A 947 12.26 49.71 12.55
C GLY A 947 12.21 49.13 11.14
N ASP A 948 13.19 49.49 10.31
CA ASP A 948 13.05 49.43 8.85
C ASP A 948 13.01 48.03 8.21
N GLU A 949 12.26 48.01 7.10
CA GLU A 949 12.43 47.24 5.87
C GLU A 949 13.31 45.96 5.86
N HIS A 950 12.81 44.90 5.20
CA HIS A 950 13.26 44.62 3.82
C HIS A 950 12.44 43.52 3.09
N ARG A 951 11.87 43.90 1.94
CA ARG A 951 11.41 43.03 0.81
C ARG A 951 10.18 42.14 1.06
N SER A 952 9.28 41.93 0.09
CA SER A 952 9.15 42.50 -1.28
C SER A 952 7.69 42.68 -1.69
N CYS A 953 7.40 43.76 -2.42
CA CYS A 953 6.08 44.07 -2.96
C CYS A 953 5.71 43.17 -4.16
N THR A 954 4.44 42.79 -4.28
CA THR A 954 3.70 42.80 -5.56
C THR A 954 2.18 42.83 -5.33
N LEU A 955 1.49 43.75 -6.05
CA LEU A 955 0.04 43.89 -6.32
C LEU A 955 -0.78 44.89 -5.46
N ALA A 956 -1.69 45.60 -6.16
CA ALA A 956 -2.73 46.54 -5.67
C ALA A 956 -2.24 47.63 -4.68
N ASN A 957 -1.58 48.72 -5.10
CA ASN A 957 -2.10 49.83 -5.94
C ASN A 957 -3.47 50.38 -5.51
N ASN A 958 -3.48 51.58 -4.90
CA ASN A 958 -4.45 52.63 -5.25
C ASN A 958 -4.07 54.05 -4.76
N PHE A 959 -3.71 54.92 -5.70
CA PHE A 959 -4.15 56.32 -5.80
C PHE A 959 -4.54 57.09 -4.51
N ALA A 960 -3.57 57.42 -3.66
CA ALA A 960 -3.71 58.49 -2.68
C ALA A 960 -2.43 59.35 -2.59
N ARG A 961 -2.55 60.64 -2.94
CA ARG A 961 -1.55 61.72 -2.74
C ARG A 961 -0.23 61.63 -3.54
N SER A 962 -0.33 61.64 -4.86
CA SER A 962 0.75 62.11 -5.73
C SER A 962 0.71 63.64 -5.88
N PHE A 963 1.57 64.39 -5.18
CA PHE A 963 1.93 65.77 -5.55
C PHE A 963 3.38 66.10 -5.14
N THR A 964 4.24 66.14 -6.15
CA THR A 964 5.49 66.93 -6.32
C THR A 964 5.95 67.78 -5.13
N LEU A 965 7.21 67.72 -4.69
CA LEU A 965 8.43 68.02 -5.49
C LEU A 965 9.66 67.16 -5.10
N MET A 966 10.69 67.18 -5.95
CA MET A 966 11.94 66.40 -5.80
C MET A 966 13.14 67.23 -5.30
N LEU A 967 14.08 66.52 -4.67
CA LEU A 967 15.55 66.71 -4.68
C LEU A 967 16.16 68.07 -4.27
N ARG A 968 16.99 68.00 -3.22
CA ARG A 968 18.44 68.28 -3.34
C ARG A 968 19.25 67.25 -2.54
N TYR A 969 20.45 66.95 -3.04
CA TYR A 969 21.47 66.11 -2.41
C TYR A 969 22.80 66.86 -2.58
N ASP A 970 23.34 67.37 -1.48
CA ASP A 970 24.55 68.18 -1.46
C ASP A 970 25.67 67.40 -0.76
N GLY A 971 26.39 66.58 -1.54
CA GLY A 971 27.56 65.83 -1.11
C GLY A 971 28.09 64.92 -2.22
N PRO A 972 29.41 64.67 -2.30
CA PRO A 972 29.94 63.64 -3.20
C PRO A 972 29.73 62.24 -2.59
N PRO A 973 29.38 61.22 -3.39
CA PRO A 973 29.31 59.85 -2.89
C PRO A 973 30.72 59.30 -2.60
N PRO A 974 30.97 58.67 -1.44
CA PRO A 974 32.21 57.95 -1.20
C PRO A 974 32.28 56.68 -2.07
N THR A 975 33.51 56.32 -2.45
CA THR A 975 33.87 55.17 -3.30
C THR A 975 33.87 53.85 -2.54
#